data_AF-A0AAN8M7H6-F1
#
_entry.id   AF-A0AAN8M7H6-F1
#
_cell.length_a   1.000
_cell.length_b   1.000
_cell.length_c   1.000
_cell.angle_alpha   90.00
_cell.angle_beta   90.00
_cell.angle_gamma   90.00
#
_symmetry.space_group_name_H-M   'P 1'
#
loop_
_entity.id
_entity.type
_entity.pdbx_description
1 polymer ?
#
loop_
_entity_poly.entity_id
_entity_poly.type
_entity_poly.pdbx_seq_one_letter_code
_entity_poly.pdbx_strand_id
1 'polypeptide(L)'
;MLKSKTFVKKTRSGGIMKIVREHYLRDDIWCGSEVCTECNQEESVLQKDACIESNLCSFPHYLLPDTNVVLSQIDILEDPLIKNVIILQTVLQEVRHRSAPIYKRLKDILHDKEKRFYTFTNEHHRETYIEREQGESANDRNDRAIRVSTKWYSDHLKNTPTDEGLKVVLLTNDRGNKEKAEKSGLLTYRCEEYVKSLIANPELVDRLALTNDDKNEITSSRVMFPEHLPLSRIQEGDDSTEVLIQGLQNLNRAVHQDVVAVEILPLNQWVAPSSVVLQDEGPKEDDVTEEEEAELKRGLSGSESRKPTGRVVGIIKRNWRPFCGMLFLSQIKEATRHLFTPADRCIPRIRIETRQAATLAGQRIMVAIDGWPKHSRYPNGHFVRSLGSAGDKETETEVLLLEHDVPHQDFSQAVLSFLPKMPWNITEEDMAVREDLRNLTVCSVDPPGCTDIDDALHCRDLANGNQEVGVHIADVSHFIRPGNAMDLEAANRGTTVYLTGRRIDMVPELLSSNLCSLRSNVERLAFSCIWEINDKAEIVKTRFTKSVINSKASLTYAEAQMRIDDTNMNDDTTKSLRGLNRLAKILKKQRIEKGALTLSSPEVRFHIDSETHDPIDLQTKELKETNSMVEEFMLLANISVAQKIYDEFSECALLRKHPAPPPSNYDILNKAAKSKDLVIHTDSAKALADSLDAA
;
A
#
# COMPACT_ATOMS: atom_id res chain seq x y z
N MET A 1 -26.34 -4.00 -33.79
CA MET A 1 -27.80 -3.77 -33.53
C MET A 1 -27.95 -2.78 -32.37
N LEU A 2 -28.81 -1.77 -32.47
CA LEU A 2 -29.05 -0.79 -31.39
C LEU A 2 -30.25 -1.21 -30.54
N LYS A 3 -30.10 -1.19 -29.22
CA LYS A 3 -31.17 -1.36 -28.22
C LYS A 3 -31.18 -0.20 -27.23
N SER A 4 -32.25 -0.09 -26.43
CA SER A 4 -32.36 0.93 -25.37
C SER A 4 -32.46 0.29 -23.99
N LYS A 5 -31.56 0.67 -23.06
CA LYS A 5 -31.59 0.24 -21.66
C LYS A 5 -32.23 1.35 -20.81
N THR A 6 -33.35 1.04 -20.17
CA THR A 6 -34.08 1.97 -19.31
C THR A 6 -33.97 1.54 -17.85
N PHE A 7 -33.61 2.46 -16.96
CA PHE A 7 -33.62 2.21 -15.51
C PHE A 7 -34.01 3.47 -14.74
N VAL A 8 -34.47 3.27 -13.50
CA VAL A 8 -34.92 4.36 -12.63
C VAL A 8 -33.88 4.56 -11.53
N LYS A 9 -33.40 5.80 -11.36
CA LYS A 9 -32.41 6.16 -10.34
C LYS A 9 -33.02 7.17 -9.38
N LYS A 10 -32.88 6.91 -8.07
CA LYS A 10 -33.19 7.89 -7.03
C LYS A 10 -32.05 8.91 -6.94
N THR A 11 -32.36 10.20 -6.98
CA THR A 11 -31.38 11.28 -6.79
C THR A 11 -31.04 11.42 -5.31
N ARG A 12 -29.91 12.08 -5.01
CA ARG A 12 -29.54 12.40 -3.61
C ARG A 12 -30.60 13.23 -2.89
N SER A 13 -31.35 14.06 -3.63
CA SER A 13 -32.50 14.83 -3.14
C SER A 13 -33.80 14.02 -3.00
N GLY A 14 -33.76 12.70 -3.21
CA GLY A 14 -34.92 11.81 -3.05
C GLY A 14 -35.86 11.75 -4.25
N GLY A 15 -35.61 12.53 -5.30
CA GLY A 15 -36.37 12.49 -6.56
C GLY A 15 -36.14 11.21 -7.35
N ILE A 16 -37.12 10.81 -8.16
CA ILE A 16 -37.05 9.61 -8.99
C ILE A 16 -36.84 10.05 -10.45
N MET A 17 -35.71 9.67 -11.05
CA MET A 17 -35.36 10.03 -12.42
C MET A 17 -35.26 8.79 -13.30
N LYS A 18 -35.97 8.80 -14.43
CA LYS A 18 -35.88 7.76 -15.47
C LYS A 18 -34.68 8.06 -16.37
N ILE A 19 -33.77 7.11 -16.49
CA ILE A 19 -32.60 7.19 -17.35
C ILE A 19 -32.78 6.20 -18.50
N VAL A 20 -32.65 6.70 -19.73
CA VAL A 20 -32.65 5.88 -20.95
C VAL A 20 -31.27 6.01 -21.57
N ARG A 21 -30.62 4.88 -21.86
CA ARG A 21 -29.32 4.83 -22.54
C ARG A 21 -29.43 3.98 -23.79
N GLU A 22 -28.78 4.42 -24.85
CA GLU A 22 -28.47 3.57 -26.00
C GLU A 22 -27.54 2.43 -25.58
N HIS A 23 -27.73 1.27 -26.20
CA HIS A 23 -26.97 0.06 -25.92
C HIS A 23 -26.68 -0.66 -27.24
N TYR A 24 -25.42 -0.65 -27.65
CA TYR A 24 -24.97 -1.18 -28.93
C TYR A 24 -24.58 -2.65 -28.79
N LEU A 25 -25.16 -3.50 -29.63
CA LEU A 25 -24.79 -4.90 -29.80
C LEU A 25 -23.90 -5.06 -31.03
N ARG A 26 -22.81 -5.78 -30.82
CA ARG A 26 -21.66 -5.98 -31.70
C ARG A 26 -21.47 -7.46 -32.02
N ASP A 27 -20.91 -7.70 -33.19
CA ASP A 27 -20.57 -9.04 -33.70
C ASP A 27 -19.05 -9.26 -33.76
N ASP A 28 -18.27 -8.21 -33.54
CA ASP A 28 -16.80 -8.18 -33.54
C ASP A 28 -16.23 -8.29 -32.12
N ILE A 29 -16.92 -9.03 -31.24
CA ILE A 29 -16.44 -9.35 -29.90
C ILE A 29 -15.99 -10.80 -29.89
N TRP A 30 -14.68 -11.00 -29.78
CA TRP A 30 -14.06 -12.30 -29.93
C TRP A 30 -13.99 -13.08 -28.61
N CYS A 31 -13.85 -14.40 -28.71
CA CYS A 31 -13.87 -15.29 -27.54
C CYS A 31 -12.56 -15.29 -26.73
N GLY A 32 -11.45 -14.76 -27.26
CA GLY A 32 -10.15 -14.68 -26.58
C GLY A 32 -9.36 -15.98 -26.55
N SER A 33 -9.87 -17.04 -27.19
CA SER A 33 -9.33 -18.41 -27.13
C SER A 33 -8.46 -18.75 -28.32
N GLU A 34 -7.28 -19.31 -28.07
CA GLU A 34 -6.33 -19.82 -29.06
C GLU A 34 -6.90 -20.94 -29.94
N VAL A 35 -7.82 -21.75 -29.40
CA VAL A 35 -8.38 -22.87 -30.18
C VAL A 35 -9.35 -22.39 -31.26
N CYS A 36 -10.00 -21.25 -31.07
CA CYS A 36 -11.09 -20.80 -31.93
C CYS A 36 -10.59 -20.42 -33.34
N THR A 37 -11.20 -21.03 -34.36
CA THR A 37 -10.93 -20.76 -35.78
C THR A 37 -11.93 -19.79 -36.43
N GLU A 38 -13.04 -19.48 -35.75
CA GLU A 38 -14.09 -18.59 -36.26
C GLU A 38 -13.84 -17.11 -35.93
N CYS A 39 -13.20 -16.81 -34.79
CA CYS A 39 -12.88 -15.46 -34.36
C CYS A 39 -11.57 -14.96 -34.99
N ASN A 40 -11.59 -13.76 -35.56
CA ASN A 40 -10.40 -13.12 -36.12
C ASN A 40 -9.64 -12.33 -35.04
N GLN A 41 -8.88 -13.04 -34.20
CA GLN A 41 -8.18 -12.47 -33.03
C GLN A 41 -6.73 -12.10 -33.40
N GLU A 42 -6.29 -10.88 -33.07
CA GLU A 42 -4.88 -10.47 -33.28
C GLU A 42 -3.93 -11.09 -32.23
N GLU A 43 -4.38 -11.22 -30.97
CA GLU A 43 -3.67 -11.90 -29.88
C GLU A 43 -4.65 -12.74 -29.05
N SER A 44 -4.38 -14.05 -28.89
CA SER A 44 -5.16 -14.94 -28.03
C SER A 44 -4.62 -14.94 -26.60
N VAL A 45 -5.48 -14.68 -25.61
CA VAL A 45 -5.09 -14.65 -24.19
C VAL A 45 -5.23 -16.04 -23.55
N LEU A 46 -6.31 -16.76 -23.86
CA LEU A 46 -6.60 -18.09 -23.31
C LEU A 46 -5.94 -19.16 -24.18
N GLN A 47 -5.21 -20.09 -23.56
CA GLN A 47 -4.46 -21.13 -24.28
C GLN A 47 -5.22 -22.45 -24.43
N LYS A 48 -4.75 -23.31 -25.33
CA LYS A 48 -5.26 -24.67 -25.51
C LYS A 48 -4.95 -25.60 -24.33
N ASP A 49 -3.77 -25.47 -23.72
CA ASP A 49 -3.27 -26.34 -22.64
C ASP A 49 -3.79 -25.93 -21.26
N ALA A 50 -5.10 -25.69 -21.15
CA ALA A 50 -5.77 -25.31 -19.91
C ALA A 50 -6.13 -26.55 -19.06
N CYS A 51 -5.13 -27.34 -18.67
CA CYS A 51 -5.35 -28.50 -17.81
C CYS A 51 -4.90 -28.20 -16.37
N ILE A 52 -5.86 -28.25 -15.44
CA ILE A 52 -5.60 -28.31 -14.01
C ILE A 52 -5.99 -29.72 -13.56
N GLU A 53 -5.03 -30.51 -13.09
CA GLU A 53 -5.28 -31.90 -12.69
C GLU A 53 -6.31 -32.00 -11.56
N SER A 54 -7.49 -32.49 -11.88
CA SER A 54 -8.64 -32.61 -10.98
C SER A 54 -9.32 -33.97 -11.12
N ASN A 55 -9.78 -34.52 -10.00
CA ASN A 55 -10.63 -35.71 -9.98
C ASN A 55 -12.03 -35.45 -10.59
N LEU A 56 -12.50 -34.20 -10.56
CA LEU A 56 -13.78 -33.81 -11.15
C LEU A 56 -13.65 -33.46 -12.64
N CYS A 57 -12.54 -32.84 -13.03
CA CYS A 57 -12.29 -32.39 -14.39
C CYS A 57 -10.98 -32.99 -14.91
N SER A 58 -11.06 -34.13 -15.59
CA SER A 58 -9.91 -34.80 -16.24
C SER A 58 -9.63 -34.31 -17.67
N PHE A 59 -10.31 -33.24 -18.11
CA PHE A 59 -10.23 -32.67 -19.45
C PHE A 59 -9.77 -31.20 -19.38
N PRO A 60 -9.13 -30.67 -20.45
CA PRO A 60 -8.82 -29.25 -20.54
C PRO A 60 -10.09 -28.40 -20.41
N HIS A 61 -10.04 -27.33 -19.61
CA HIS A 61 -11.20 -26.48 -19.39
C HIS A 61 -10.87 -25.03 -19.07
N TYR A 62 -11.78 -24.12 -19.43
CA TYR A 62 -11.78 -22.74 -18.99
C TYR A 62 -12.68 -22.54 -17.77
N LEU A 63 -12.22 -21.72 -16.83
CA LEU A 63 -13.00 -21.36 -15.65
C LEU A 63 -13.77 -20.06 -15.91
N LEU A 64 -15.04 -20.05 -15.53
CA LEU A 64 -15.89 -18.86 -15.60
C LEU A 64 -16.51 -18.64 -14.21
N PRO A 65 -15.95 -17.75 -13.38
CA PRO A 65 -16.45 -17.50 -12.04
C PRO A 65 -17.64 -16.54 -12.04
N ASP A 66 -18.58 -16.81 -11.13
CA ASP A 66 -19.69 -15.93 -10.78
C ASP A 66 -19.21 -14.77 -9.88
N THR A 67 -20.01 -13.70 -9.78
CA THR A 67 -19.72 -12.50 -8.97
C THR A 67 -19.40 -12.85 -7.52
N ASN A 68 -20.18 -13.73 -6.89
CA ASN A 68 -19.93 -14.10 -5.49
C ASN A 68 -18.62 -14.85 -5.31
N VAL A 69 -18.20 -15.67 -6.28
CA VAL A 69 -16.91 -16.37 -6.24
C VAL A 69 -15.76 -15.37 -6.32
N VAL A 70 -15.83 -14.41 -7.24
CA VAL A 70 -14.80 -13.35 -7.34
C VAL A 70 -14.74 -12.50 -6.06
N LEU A 71 -15.88 -12.20 -5.44
CA LEU A 71 -15.92 -11.39 -4.22
C LEU A 71 -15.42 -12.13 -2.98
N SER A 72 -15.66 -13.43 -2.87
CA SER A 72 -15.31 -14.18 -1.66
C SER A 72 -14.04 -15.03 -1.80
N GLN A 73 -13.54 -15.27 -3.01
CA GLN A 73 -12.43 -16.19 -3.27
C GLN A 73 -11.37 -15.56 -4.20
N ILE A 74 -11.16 -14.25 -4.10
CA ILE A 74 -10.15 -13.55 -4.91
C ILE A 74 -8.73 -14.11 -4.66
N ASP A 75 -8.42 -14.50 -3.41
CA ASP A 75 -7.14 -15.10 -3.02
C ASP A 75 -6.88 -16.46 -3.71
N ILE A 76 -7.95 -17.20 -4.04
CA ILE A 76 -7.87 -18.42 -4.86
C ILE A 76 -7.56 -18.08 -6.32
N LEU A 77 -8.21 -17.05 -6.88
CA LEU A 77 -7.97 -16.61 -8.26
C LEU A 77 -6.56 -16.01 -8.45
N GLU A 78 -5.99 -15.44 -7.39
CA GLU A 78 -4.61 -14.97 -7.35
C GLU A 78 -3.58 -16.09 -7.19
N ASP A 79 -3.98 -17.34 -6.90
CA ASP A 79 -3.03 -18.44 -6.83
C ASP A 79 -2.46 -18.79 -8.23
N PRO A 80 -1.13 -18.94 -8.40
CA PRO A 80 -0.50 -19.21 -9.70
C PRO A 80 -1.02 -20.45 -10.44
N LEU A 81 -1.65 -21.40 -9.74
CA LEU A 81 -2.25 -22.59 -10.34
C LEU A 81 -3.50 -22.28 -11.16
N ILE A 82 -4.26 -21.25 -10.76
CA ILE A 82 -5.48 -20.85 -11.45
C ILE A 82 -5.12 -19.98 -12.66
N LYS A 83 -5.23 -20.57 -13.84
CA LYS A 83 -4.98 -19.94 -15.15
C LYS A 83 -6.15 -20.17 -16.10
N ASN A 84 -6.19 -19.39 -17.19
CA ASN A 84 -7.21 -19.50 -18.25
C ASN A 84 -8.64 -19.26 -17.74
N VAL A 85 -8.85 -18.07 -17.16
CA VAL A 85 -10.13 -17.67 -16.55
C VAL A 85 -10.83 -16.63 -17.42
N ILE A 86 -12.12 -16.83 -17.68
CA ILE A 86 -12.99 -15.90 -18.40
C ILE A 86 -13.76 -15.05 -17.39
N ILE A 87 -13.50 -13.75 -17.37
CA ILE A 87 -14.22 -12.78 -16.55
C ILE A 87 -15.25 -12.06 -17.43
N LEU A 88 -16.53 -12.24 -17.13
CA LEU A 88 -17.60 -11.56 -17.85
C LEU A 88 -17.66 -10.07 -17.46
N GLN A 89 -17.99 -9.21 -18.42
CA GLN A 89 -18.19 -7.77 -18.18
C GLN A 89 -19.27 -7.50 -17.13
N THR A 90 -20.35 -8.31 -17.10
CA THR A 90 -21.39 -8.22 -16.05
C THR A 90 -20.80 -8.42 -14.65
N VAL A 91 -19.99 -9.47 -14.48
CA VAL A 91 -19.30 -9.81 -13.20
C VAL A 91 -18.33 -8.69 -12.82
N LEU A 92 -17.51 -8.23 -13.77
CA LEU A 92 -16.54 -7.17 -13.56
C LEU A 92 -17.19 -5.84 -13.12
N GLN A 93 -18.34 -5.48 -13.71
CA GLN A 93 -19.10 -4.28 -13.32
C GLN A 93 -19.74 -4.41 -11.95
N GLU A 94 -20.25 -5.60 -11.61
CA GLU A 94 -20.88 -5.82 -10.31
C GLU A 94 -19.84 -5.81 -9.19
N VAL A 95 -18.68 -6.46 -9.38
CA VAL A 95 -17.55 -6.39 -8.46
C VAL A 95 -17.10 -4.95 -8.25
N ARG A 96 -16.99 -4.14 -9.32
CA ARG A 96 -16.67 -2.71 -9.22
C ARG A 96 -17.64 -1.93 -8.31
N HIS A 97 -18.93 -2.25 -8.38
CA HIS A 97 -19.95 -1.57 -7.57
C HIS A 97 -20.00 -2.07 -6.12
N ARG A 98 -19.67 -3.36 -5.88
CA ARG A 98 -19.71 -3.97 -4.54
C ARG A 98 -18.42 -3.79 -3.75
N SER A 99 -17.26 -3.86 -4.40
CA SER A 99 -15.95 -3.76 -3.75
C SER A 99 -14.89 -3.20 -4.71
N ALA A 100 -14.54 -1.92 -4.52
CA ALA A 100 -13.46 -1.28 -5.29
C ALA A 100 -12.07 -1.94 -5.07
N PRO A 101 -11.69 -2.40 -3.86
CA PRO A 101 -10.43 -3.10 -3.65
C PRO A 101 -10.32 -4.40 -4.45
N ILE A 102 -11.38 -5.24 -4.43
CA ILE A 102 -11.39 -6.51 -5.18
C ILE A 102 -11.39 -6.23 -6.68
N TYR A 103 -12.06 -5.17 -7.13
CA TYR A 103 -12.00 -4.74 -8.53
C TYR A 103 -10.58 -4.34 -8.97
N LYS A 104 -9.82 -3.66 -8.11
CA LYS A 104 -8.40 -3.34 -8.38
C LYS A 104 -7.58 -4.62 -8.49
N ARG A 105 -7.65 -5.51 -7.50
CA ARG A 105 -6.97 -6.82 -7.51
C ARG A 105 -7.29 -7.63 -8.77
N LEU A 106 -8.57 -7.75 -9.12
CA LEU A 106 -9.00 -8.43 -10.35
C LEU A 106 -8.45 -7.78 -11.62
N LYS A 107 -8.36 -6.44 -11.66
CA LYS A 107 -7.70 -5.74 -12.76
C LYS A 107 -6.22 -6.06 -12.81
N ASP A 108 -5.52 -6.09 -11.68
CA ASP A 108 -4.09 -6.39 -11.65
C ASP A 108 -3.83 -7.80 -12.21
N ILE A 109 -4.66 -8.79 -11.83
CA ILE A 109 -4.65 -10.14 -12.42
C ILE A 109 -4.90 -10.13 -13.93
N LEU A 110 -5.82 -9.28 -14.41
CA LEU A 110 -6.12 -9.14 -15.84
C LEU A 110 -4.96 -8.52 -16.65
N HIS A 111 -4.09 -7.73 -16.02
CA HIS A 111 -2.89 -7.18 -16.68
C HIS A 111 -1.69 -8.15 -16.62
N ASP A 112 -1.74 -9.14 -15.73
CA ASP A 112 -0.74 -10.20 -15.66
C ASP A 112 -0.93 -11.21 -16.81
N LYS A 113 0.03 -11.20 -17.74
CA LYS A 113 0.02 -12.08 -18.93
C LYS A 113 0.23 -13.56 -18.56
N GLU A 114 0.88 -13.86 -17.44
CA GLU A 114 1.12 -15.26 -17.03
C GLU A 114 -0.15 -15.94 -16.52
N LYS A 115 -1.07 -15.14 -15.95
CA LYS A 115 -2.35 -15.60 -15.40
C LYS A 115 -3.38 -15.96 -16.48
N ARG A 116 -3.31 -15.32 -17.64
CA ARG A 116 -4.21 -15.58 -18.79
C ARG A 116 -5.68 -15.38 -18.42
N PHE A 117 -6.00 -14.24 -17.81
CA PHE A 117 -7.39 -13.86 -17.55
C PHE A 117 -7.90 -13.03 -18.73
N TYR A 118 -9.07 -13.41 -19.27
CA TYR A 118 -9.68 -12.71 -20.40
C TYR A 118 -10.99 -12.05 -19.99
N THR A 119 -11.15 -10.77 -20.31
CA THR A 119 -12.42 -10.07 -20.10
C THR A 119 -13.32 -10.19 -21.32
N PHE A 120 -14.44 -10.91 -21.20
CA PHE A 120 -15.41 -11.04 -22.27
C PHE A 120 -16.56 -10.02 -22.11
N THR A 121 -16.77 -9.19 -23.14
CA THR A 121 -17.77 -8.11 -23.17
C THR A 121 -19.17 -8.62 -23.52
N ASN A 122 -19.67 -9.54 -22.71
CA ASN A 122 -20.97 -10.21 -22.89
C ASN A 122 -22.17 -9.26 -22.98
N GLU A 123 -22.15 -8.10 -22.32
CA GLU A 123 -23.25 -7.13 -22.43
C GLU A 123 -23.34 -6.53 -23.83
N HIS A 124 -22.26 -6.49 -24.61
CA HIS A 124 -22.26 -5.87 -25.94
C HIS A 124 -22.23 -6.92 -27.06
N HIS A 125 -22.08 -8.20 -26.74
CA HIS A 125 -22.06 -9.27 -27.72
C HIS A 125 -23.48 -9.69 -28.10
N ARG A 126 -23.76 -9.76 -29.41
CA ARG A 126 -25.13 -9.92 -29.94
C ARG A 126 -25.84 -11.17 -29.42
N GLU A 127 -25.13 -12.30 -29.31
CA GLU A 127 -25.75 -13.59 -28.97
C GLU A 127 -25.84 -13.85 -27.46
N THR A 128 -25.05 -13.13 -26.65
CA THR A 128 -25.01 -13.32 -25.19
C THR A 128 -25.76 -12.21 -24.44
N TYR A 129 -26.12 -11.13 -25.12
CA TYR A 129 -26.91 -10.06 -24.53
C TYR A 129 -28.34 -10.51 -24.20
N ILE A 130 -28.74 -10.27 -22.95
CA ILE A 130 -30.11 -10.51 -22.48
C ILE A 130 -30.76 -9.25 -21.91
N GLU A 131 -32.07 -9.15 -22.15
CA GLU A 131 -32.94 -8.14 -21.55
C GLU A 131 -33.51 -8.62 -20.22
N ARG A 132 -33.82 -7.67 -19.35
CA ARG A 132 -34.46 -7.96 -18.06
C ARG A 132 -35.94 -8.27 -18.28
N GLU A 133 -36.38 -9.41 -17.76
CA GLU A 133 -37.78 -9.83 -17.86
C GLU A 133 -38.66 -9.07 -16.85
N GLN A 134 -39.96 -9.00 -17.13
CA GLN A 134 -40.90 -8.29 -16.27
C GLN A 134 -41.04 -9.01 -14.92
N GLY A 135 -40.73 -8.33 -13.82
CA GLY A 135 -40.76 -8.90 -12.47
C GLY A 135 -39.46 -9.59 -12.03
N GLU A 136 -38.48 -9.74 -12.92
CA GLU A 136 -37.17 -10.32 -12.60
C GLU A 136 -36.33 -9.32 -11.78
N SER A 137 -35.58 -9.77 -10.77
CA SER A 137 -34.65 -8.91 -10.03
C SER A 137 -33.39 -8.60 -10.87
N ALA A 138 -32.60 -7.60 -10.46
CA ALA A 138 -31.33 -7.32 -11.14
C ALA A 138 -30.31 -8.47 -10.96
N ASN A 139 -30.33 -9.12 -9.79
CA ASN A 139 -29.46 -10.25 -9.47
C ASN A 139 -29.81 -11.47 -10.35
N ASP A 140 -31.09 -11.84 -10.42
CA ASP A 140 -31.56 -12.96 -11.24
C ASP A 140 -31.19 -12.79 -12.73
N ARG A 141 -31.29 -11.55 -13.23
CA ARG A 141 -30.88 -11.20 -14.59
C ARG A 141 -29.38 -11.38 -14.78
N ASN A 142 -28.56 -10.93 -13.83
CA ASN A 142 -27.11 -11.10 -13.93
C ASN A 142 -26.73 -12.58 -13.93
N ASP A 143 -27.31 -13.39 -13.02
CA ASP A 143 -27.08 -14.83 -12.98
C ASP A 143 -27.49 -15.50 -14.31
N ARG A 144 -28.60 -15.05 -14.91
CA ARG A 144 -29.04 -15.53 -16.23
C ARG A 144 -28.08 -15.12 -17.34
N ALA A 145 -27.52 -13.91 -17.30
CA ALA A 145 -26.54 -13.44 -18.28
C ALA A 145 -25.26 -14.27 -18.21
N ILE A 146 -24.83 -14.64 -17.00
CA ILE A 146 -23.69 -15.54 -16.76
C ILE A 146 -23.98 -16.90 -17.40
N ARG A 147 -25.11 -17.54 -17.06
CA ARG A 147 -25.49 -18.85 -17.62
C ARG A 147 -25.58 -18.85 -19.16
N VAL A 148 -26.16 -17.80 -19.75
CA VAL A 148 -26.26 -17.65 -21.21
C VAL A 148 -24.87 -17.52 -21.85
N SER A 149 -23.99 -16.75 -21.22
CA SER A 149 -22.60 -16.59 -21.70
C SER A 149 -21.80 -17.89 -21.58
N THR A 150 -21.95 -18.63 -20.47
CA THR A 150 -21.34 -19.96 -20.30
C THR A 150 -21.84 -20.93 -21.35
N LYS A 151 -23.15 -20.93 -21.65
CA LYS A 151 -23.73 -21.77 -22.70
C LYS A 151 -23.16 -21.44 -24.06
N TRP A 152 -23.10 -20.15 -24.40
CA TRP A 152 -22.54 -19.68 -25.65
C TRP A 152 -21.09 -20.14 -25.83
N TYR A 153 -20.23 -19.94 -24.82
CA TYR A 153 -18.85 -20.44 -24.86
C TYR A 153 -18.78 -21.96 -25.01
N SER A 154 -19.64 -22.69 -24.29
CA SER A 154 -19.70 -24.16 -24.38
C SER A 154 -20.09 -24.64 -25.77
N ASP A 155 -20.97 -23.94 -26.47
CA ASP A 155 -21.43 -24.31 -27.81
C ASP A 155 -20.46 -23.82 -28.90
N HIS A 156 -19.91 -22.62 -28.75
CA HIS A 156 -18.91 -22.04 -29.65
C HIS A 156 -17.62 -22.86 -29.68
N LEU A 157 -17.13 -23.32 -28.53
CA LEU A 157 -15.88 -24.09 -28.46
C LEU A 157 -16.03 -25.55 -28.89
N LYS A 158 -17.25 -26.13 -28.88
CA LYS A 158 -17.51 -27.49 -29.40
C LYS A 158 -17.29 -27.62 -30.90
N ASN A 159 -17.44 -26.55 -31.65
CA ASN A 159 -17.30 -26.55 -33.12
C ASN A 159 -15.84 -26.53 -33.58
N THR A 160 -14.90 -26.58 -32.63
CA THR A 160 -13.47 -26.42 -32.87
C THR A 160 -12.77 -27.77 -33.04
N PRO A 161 -11.87 -27.95 -34.02
CA PRO A 161 -11.17 -29.21 -34.26
C PRO A 161 -10.03 -29.41 -33.24
N THR A 162 -10.37 -29.80 -32.01
CA THR A 162 -9.39 -30.24 -30.99
C THR A 162 -9.70 -31.66 -30.53
N ASP A 163 -8.74 -32.58 -30.66
CA ASP A 163 -8.86 -34.02 -30.35
C ASP A 163 -9.22 -34.34 -28.88
N GLU A 164 -9.09 -33.39 -27.94
CA GLU A 164 -9.34 -33.61 -26.50
C GLU A 164 -10.58 -32.89 -25.92
N GLY A 165 -11.36 -32.18 -26.73
CA GLY A 165 -12.66 -31.60 -26.31
C GLY A 165 -12.59 -30.64 -25.11
N LEU A 166 -12.05 -29.43 -25.33
CA LEU A 166 -12.01 -28.33 -24.36
C LEU A 166 -13.43 -27.96 -23.86
N LYS A 167 -13.62 -27.82 -22.54
CA LYS A 167 -14.92 -27.46 -21.94
C LYS A 167 -14.87 -26.15 -21.15
N VAL A 168 -16.04 -25.63 -20.78
CA VAL A 168 -16.16 -24.47 -19.88
C VAL A 168 -16.85 -24.87 -18.60
N VAL A 169 -16.26 -24.50 -17.47
CA VAL A 169 -16.74 -24.79 -16.12
C VAL A 169 -17.21 -23.49 -15.47
N LEU A 170 -18.49 -23.44 -15.09
CA LEU A 170 -19.05 -22.35 -14.29
C LEU A 170 -18.78 -22.58 -12.80
N LEU A 171 -18.13 -21.63 -12.12
CA LEU A 171 -17.97 -21.65 -10.67
C LEU A 171 -19.00 -20.71 -10.05
N THR A 172 -19.93 -21.26 -9.26
CA THR A 172 -20.90 -20.46 -8.49
C THR A 172 -21.14 -21.05 -7.11
N ASN A 173 -21.15 -20.18 -6.10
CA ASN A 173 -21.51 -20.56 -4.73
C ASN A 173 -23.01 -20.36 -4.45
N ASP A 174 -23.78 -19.81 -5.40
CA ASP A 174 -25.24 -19.67 -5.26
C ASP A 174 -25.92 -21.01 -5.61
N ARG A 175 -26.66 -21.56 -4.63
CA ARG A 175 -27.36 -22.86 -4.78
C ARG A 175 -28.38 -22.82 -5.91
N GLY A 176 -29.16 -21.74 -5.99
CA GLY A 176 -30.20 -21.58 -7.00
C GLY A 176 -29.61 -21.37 -8.39
N ASN A 177 -28.48 -20.68 -8.51
CA ASN A 177 -27.78 -20.54 -9.78
C ASN A 177 -27.22 -21.89 -10.27
N LYS A 178 -26.58 -22.66 -9.37
CA LYS A 178 -26.06 -24.00 -9.67
C LYS A 178 -27.14 -24.94 -10.20
N GLU A 179 -28.26 -25.08 -9.49
CA GLU A 179 -29.37 -25.95 -9.91
C GLU A 179 -29.94 -25.56 -11.29
N LYS A 180 -30.07 -24.25 -11.57
CA LYS A 180 -30.55 -23.76 -12.88
C LYS A 180 -29.54 -24.01 -14.00
N ALA A 181 -28.25 -23.88 -13.70
CA ALA A 181 -27.18 -24.12 -14.67
C ALA A 181 -27.07 -25.61 -15.03
N GLU A 182 -27.13 -26.51 -14.05
CA GLU A 182 -27.14 -27.96 -14.25
C GLU A 182 -28.35 -28.42 -15.09
N LYS A 183 -29.55 -27.89 -14.79
CA LYS A 183 -30.76 -28.14 -15.60
C LYS A 183 -30.62 -27.67 -17.05
N SER A 184 -29.76 -26.69 -17.30
CA SER A 184 -29.48 -26.16 -18.64
C SER A 184 -28.36 -26.92 -19.36
N GLY A 185 -27.84 -28.00 -18.77
CA GLY A 185 -26.75 -28.81 -19.31
C GLY A 185 -25.36 -28.18 -19.18
N LEU A 186 -25.19 -27.19 -18.29
CA LEU A 186 -23.91 -26.52 -18.07
C LEU A 186 -23.11 -27.24 -16.99
N LEU A 187 -21.81 -27.40 -17.25
CA LEU A 187 -20.87 -27.95 -16.27
C LEU A 187 -20.63 -26.91 -15.18
N THR A 188 -21.15 -27.18 -13.97
CA THR A 188 -21.18 -26.19 -12.89
C THR A 188 -20.76 -26.83 -11.58
N TYR A 189 -19.88 -26.15 -10.84
CA TYR A 189 -19.43 -26.60 -9.52
C TYR A 189 -19.43 -25.44 -8.53
N ARG A 190 -19.52 -25.75 -7.23
CA ARG A 190 -19.16 -24.77 -6.19
C ARG A 190 -17.65 -24.58 -6.19
N CYS A 191 -17.19 -23.40 -5.78
CA CYS A 191 -15.76 -23.13 -5.70
C CYS A 191 -15.05 -24.12 -4.75
N GLU A 192 -15.69 -24.44 -3.62
CA GLU A 192 -15.19 -25.41 -2.65
C GLU A 192 -15.09 -26.84 -3.24
N GLU A 193 -16.11 -27.29 -3.96
CA GLU A 193 -16.12 -28.62 -4.60
C GLU A 193 -15.01 -28.74 -5.64
N TYR A 194 -14.83 -27.69 -6.45
CA TYR A 194 -13.80 -27.63 -7.47
C TYR A 194 -12.40 -27.66 -6.84
N VAL A 195 -12.13 -26.79 -5.86
CA VAL A 195 -10.81 -26.71 -5.19
C VAL A 195 -10.48 -28.01 -4.45
N LYS A 196 -11.43 -28.62 -3.74
CA LYS A 196 -11.23 -29.91 -3.05
C LYS A 196 -10.94 -31.08 -4.00
N SER A 197 -11.30 -30.94 -5.28
CA SER A 197 -11.09 -32.00 -6.27
C SER A 197 -9.72 -31.98 -6.94
N LEU A 198 -8.91 -30.93 -6.73
CA LEU A 198 -7.61 -30.77 -7.34
C LEU A 198 -6.62 -31.79 -6.75
N ILE A 199 -5.98 -32.59 -7.60
CA ILE A 199 -5.15 -33.74 -7.19
C ILE A 199 -3.78 -33.28 -6.73
N ALA A 200 -3.18 -32.33 -7.45
CA ALA A 200 -1.79 -31.94 -7.25
C ALA A 200 -1.56 -30.96 -6.09
N ASN A 201 -2.61 -30.33 -5.55
CA ASN A 201 -2.47 -29.23 -4.59
C ASN A 201 -3.57 -29.23 -3.51
N PRO A 202 -3.53 -30.17 -2.54
CA PRO A 202 -4.50 -30.22 -1.44
C PRO A 202 -4.42 -28.99 -0.52
N GLU A 203 -3.34 -28.22 -0.60
CA GLU A 203 -3.07 -27.02 0.20
C GLU A 203 -3.99 -25.84 -0.16
N LEU A 204 -4.51 -25.82 -1.40
CA LEU A 204 -5.37 -24.72 -1.87
C LEU A 204 -6.71 -24.66 -1.12
N VAL A 205 -7.12 -25.78 -0.49
CA VAL A 205 -8.32 -25.87 0.33
C VAL A 205 -8.24 -24.94 1.55
N ASP A 206 -7.05 -24.75 2.12
CA ASP A 206 -6.85 -23.89 3.30
C ASP A 206 -6.99 -22.39 2.95
N ARG A 207 -6.97 -22.05 1.66
CA ARG A 207 -7.21 -20.69 1.14
C ARG A 207 -8.67 -20.37 0.83
N LEU A 208 -9.58 -21.32 1.04
CA LEU A 208 -11.00 -21.08 0.82
C LEU A 208 -11.55 -20.19 1.94
N ALA A 209 -12.07 -19.01 1.57
CA ALA A 209 -12.77 -18.17 2.53
C ALA A 209 -14.12 -18.79 2.92
N LEU A 210 -14.53 -18.62 4.18
CA LEU A 210 -15.79 -19.16 4.70
C LEU A 210 -17.02 -18.47 4.09
N THR A 211 -17.98 -19.27 3.58
CA THR A 211 -19.19 -18.72 2.95
C THR A 211 -20.24 -18.29 3.98
N ASN A 212 -21.21 -17.46 3.55
CA ASN A 212 -22.27 -16.98 4.45
C ASN A 212 -23.22 -18.09 4.93
N ASP A 213 -23.35 -19.20 4.21
CA ASP A 213 -24.17 -20.34 4.64
C ASP A 213 -23.53 -21.05 5.85
N ASP A 214 -22.20 -21.17 5.87
CA ASP A 214 -21.45 -21.78 6.98
C ASP A 214 -21.44 -20.87 8.24
N LYS A 215 -21.72 -19.57 8.09
CA LYS A 215 -21.84 -18.62 9.20
C LYS A 215 -23.08 -18.86 10.07
N ASN A 216 -24.09 -19.58 9.55
CA ASN A 216 -25.38 -19.78 10.22
C ASN A 216 -25.50 -21.11 10.98
N GLU A 217 -24.56 -22.05 10.88
CA GLU A 217 -24.69 -23.37 11.56
C GLU A 217 -24.35 -23.35 13.07
N ILE A 218 -23.95 -22.20 13.63
CA ILE A 218 -23.69 -22.05 15.07
C ILE A 218 -24.90 -21.38 15.75
N THR A 219 -26.07 -22.03 15.73
CA THR A 219 -27.32 -21.50 16.32
C THR A 219 -27.54 -21.83 17.80
N SER A 220 -26.50 -22.28 18.53
CA SER A 220 -26.62 -22.73 19.94
C SER A 220 -25.96 -21.80 20.98
N SER A 221 -25.24 -20.75 20.57
CA SER A 221 -24.42 -19.93 21.49
C SER A 221 -25.02 -18.57 21.84
N ARG A 222 -24.89 -18.18 23.12
CA ARG A 222 -25.24 -16.86 23.68
C ARG A 222 -24.64 -15.75 22.80
N VAL A 223 -25.46 -14.79 22.39
CA VAL A 223 -25.00 -13.62 21.61
C VAL A 223 -24.00 -12.84 22.48
N MET A 224 -22.74 -12.74 22.03
CA MET A 224 -21.69 -12.04 22.77
C MET A 224 -21.64 -10.54 22.46
N PHE A 225 -21.96 -10.17 21.22
CA PHE A 225 -21.84 -8.79 20.75
C PHE A 225 -23.17 -8.26 20.16
N PRO A 226 -23.48 -6.96 20.32
CA PRO A 226 -24.69 -6.38 19.78
C PRO A 226 -24.71 -6.34 18.24
N GLU A 227 -25.91 -6.30 17.66
CA GLU A 227 -26.07 -6.15 16.20
C GLU A 227 -25.69 -4.74 15.75
N HIS A 228 -25.12 -4.65 14.55
CA HIS A 228 -24.77 -3.38 13.93
C HIS A 228 -26.00 -2.72 13.34
N LEU A 229 -26.14 -1.41 13.56
CA LEU A 229 -27.19 -0.62 12.91
C LEU A 229 -26.96 -0.59 11.38
N PRO A 230 -28.02 -0.62 10.57
CA PRO A 230 -27.89 -0.46 9.13
C PRO A 230 -27.40 0.96 8.80
N LEU A 231 -26.61 1.09 7.73
CA LEU A 231 -26.05 2.36 7.28
C LEU A 231 -27.11 3.46 7.09
N SER A 232 -28.36 3.10 6.76
CA SER A 232 -29.47 4.04 6.61
C SER A 232 -29.93 4.74 7.90
N ARG A 233 -29.58 4.18 9.07
CA ARG A 233 -29.88 4.76 10.39
C ARG A 233 -28.69 5.49 11.01
N ILE A 234 -27.50 5.38 10.40
CA ILE A 234 -26.31 6.08 10.86
C ILE A 234 -26.34 7.47 10.25
N GLN A 235 -26.36 8.50 11.10
CA GLN A 235 -26.27 9.90 10.70
C GLN A 235 -24.81 10.34 10.70
N GLU A 236 -24.47 11.34 9.88
CA GLU A 236 -23.16 11.99 9.94
C GLU A 236 -23.03 12.72 11.30
N GLY A 237 -21.99 12.34 12.05
CA GLY A 237 -21.65 12.95 13.34
C GLY A 237 -20.61 14.06 13.20
N ASP A 238 -20.22 14.64 14.33
CA ASP A 238 -19.11 15.58 14.40
C ASP A 238 -17.78 14.82 14.57
N ASP A 239 -16.84 15.05 13.66
CA ASP A 239 -15.52 14.39 13.63
C ASP A 239 -14.52 15.03 14.61
N SER A 240 -14.88 16.13 15.28
CA SER A 240 -13.93 16.92 16.09
C SER A 240 -13.70 16.42 17.51
N THR A 241 -14.50 15.46 18.00
CA THR A 241 -14.43 14.98 19.39
C THR A 241 -13.73 13.64 19.50
N GLU A 242 -12.61 13.60 20.24
CA GLU A 242 -11.97 12.33 20.63
C GLU A 242 -12.81 11.59 21.67
N VAL A 243 -13.21 10.35 21.35
CA VAL A 243 -14.02 9.50 22.22
C VAL A 243 -13.26 8.23 22.56
N LEU A 244 -13.13 7.95 23.86
CA LEU A 244 -12.52 6.72 24.35
C LEU A 244 -13.50 5.55 24.20
N ILE A 245 -13.02 4.40 23.74
CA ILE A 245 -13.80 3.16 23.67
C ILE A 245 -13.06 2.10 24.47
N GLN A 246 -13.70 1.58 25.50
CA GLN A 246 -13.11 0.57 26.39
C GLN A 246 -14.06 -0.61 26.57
N GLY A 247 -13.50 -1.82 26.54
CA GLY A 247 -14.22 -3.07 26.73
C GLY A 247 -14.67 -3.72 25.44
N LEU A 248 -14.64 -5.07 25.41
CA LEU A 248 -14.93 -5.88 24.22
C LEU A 248 -16.32 -5.61 23.63
N GLN A 249 -17.34 -5.47 24.49
CA GLN A 249 -18.72 -5.21 24.05
C GLN A 249 -18.85 -3.83 23.38
N ASN A 250 -18.14 -2.82 23.90
CA ASN A 250 -18.18 -1.45 23.37
C ASN A 250 -17.36 -1.31 22.08
N LEU A 251 -16.27 -2.08 21.91
CA LEU A 251 -15.54 -2.16 20.64
C LEU A 251 -16.37 -2.79 19.52
N ASN A 252 -17.34 -3.65 19.88
CA ASN A 252 -18.34 -4.24 18.99
C ASN A 252 -17.79 -4.72 17.64
N ARG A 253 -16.79 -5.60 17.69
CA ARG A 253 -16.18 -6.25 16.51
C ARG A 253 -15.57 -5.26 15.50
N ALA A 254 -15.11 -4.09 15.94
CA ALA A 254 -14.26 -3.20 15.14
C ALA A 254 -12.81 -3.71 15.10
N VAL A 255 -12.11 -3.47 13.99
CA VAL A 255 -10.68 -3.74 13.81
C VAL A 255 -9.95 -2.41 13.66
N HIS A 256 -8.66 -2.38 13.98
CA HIS A 256 -7.83 -1.18 13.85
C HIS A 256 -7.97 -0.55 12.44
N GLN A 257 -8.08 0.78 12.38
CA GLN A 257 -8.33 1.60 11.19
C GLN A 257 -9.69 1.42 10.48
N ASP A 258 -10.66 0.71 11.08
CA ASP A 258 -12.04 0.74 10.59
C ASP A 258 -12.66 2.14 10.76
N VAL A 259 -13.52 2.53 9.82
CA VAL A 259 -14.40 3.70 9.98
C VAL A 259 -15.68 3.25 10.65
N VAL A 260 -15.93 3.74 11.87
CA VAL A 260 -16.99 3.25 12.75
C VAL A 260 -17.95 4.37 13.14
N ALA A 261 -19.20 4.01 13.43
CA ALA A 261 -20.18 4.88 14.06
C ALA A 261 -20.20 4.63 15.57
N VAL A 262 -20.02 5.69 16.35
CA VAL A 262 -19.92 5.63 17.81
C VAL A 262 -21.11 6.35 18.44
N GLU A 263 -21.73 5.70 19.42
CA GLU A 263 -22.72 6.33 20.30
C GLU A 263 -22.03 6.74 21.61
N ILE A 264 -22.13 8.02 21.96
CA ILE A 264 -21.56 8.56 23.19
C ILE A 264 -22.38 8.06 24.40
N LEU A 265 -21.69 7.49 25.39
CA LEU A 265 -22.33 7.02 26.62
C LEU A 265 -22.65 8.19 27.56
N PRO A 266 -23.62 8.01 28.48
CA PRO A 266 -23.94 9.06 29.44
C PRO A 266 -22.73 9.40 30.34
N LEU A 267 -22.67 10.65 30.83
CA LEU A 267 -21.56 11.21 31.63
C LEU A 267 -21.15 10.36 32.85
N ASN A 268 -22.07 9.59 33.42
CA ASN A 268 -21.79 8.70 34.56
C ASN A 268 -20.96 7.46 34.19
N GLN A 269 -20.85 7.12 32.90
CA GLN A 269 -20.08 5.99 32.37
C GLN A 269 -18.76 6.44 31.73
N TRP A 270 -18.39 7.72 31.86
CA TRP A 270 -17.13 8.22 31.33
C TRP A 270 -15.96 7.75 32.19
N VAL A 271 -14.92 7.24 31.52
CA VAL A 271 -13.75 6.66 32.16
C VAL A 271 -12.47 7.45 31.84
N ALA A 272 -11.45 7.28 32.67
CA ALA A 272 -10.12 7.82 32.43
C ALA A 272 -9.29 6.82 31.59
N PRO A 273 -8.29 7.28 30.82
CA PRO A 273 -7.36 6.40 30.11
C PRO A 273 -6.71 5.39 31.07
N SER A 274 -6.70 4.11 30.69
CA SER A 274 -6.06 3.05 31.47
C SER A 274 -4.54 3.12 31.33
N SER A 275 -3.80 3.00 32.44
CA SER A 275 -2.34 2.77 32.43
C SER A 275 -1.95 1.30 32.24
N VAL A 276 -2.94 0.40 32.18
CA VAL A 276 -2.73 -1.05 32.05
C VAL A 276 -2.72 -1.44 30.58
N VAL A 277 -1.57 -1.95 30.11
CA VAL A 277 -1.44 -2.63 28.82
C VAL A 277 -1.86 -4.07 29.01
N LEU A 278 -3.05 -4.44 28.53
CA LEU A 278 -3.50 -5.82 28.56
C LEU A 278 -2.82 -6.59 27.42
N GLN A 279 -2.02 -7.60 27.75
CA GLN A 279 -1.58 -8.60 26.79
C GLN A 279 -2.49 -9.82 26.92
N ASP A 280 -3.02 -10.29 25.80
CA ASP A 280 -3.76 -11.55 25.73
C ASP A 280 -2.76 -12.70 25.93
N GLU A 281 -2.65 -13.25 27.15
CA GLU A 281 -1.68 -14.28 27.52
C GLU A 281 -1.98 -15.71 26.99
N GLY A 282 -2.92 -15.88 26.05
CA GLY A 282 -3.17 -17.18 25.43
C GLY A 282 -4.53 -17.77 25.81
N PRO A 283 -4.78 -19.05 25.50
CA PRO A 283 -6.09 -19.66 25.68
C PRO A 283 -6.26 -20.08 27.14
N LYS A 284 -6.61 -19.13 28.01
CA LYS A 284 -7.58 -19.49 29.05
C LYS A 284 -8.91 -19.71 28.32
N GLU A 285 -9.60 -20.79 28.68
CA GLU A 285 -10.91 -21.16 28.11
C GLU A 285 -11.86 -19.96 28.08
N ASP A 286 -12.92 -20.07 27.27
CA ASP A 286 -13.93 -19.05 26.87
C ASP A 286 -14.56 -18.16 27.97
N ASP A 287 -14.09 -18.19 29.20
CA ASP A 287 -14.43 -17.25 30.26
C ASP A 287 -13.39 -16.12 30.34
N VAL A 288 -13.87 -14.89 30.16
CA VAL A 288 -13.23 -13.75 30.83
C VAL A 288 -13.34 -14.09 32.31
N THR A 289 -12.25 -14.49 32.96
CA THR A 289 -12.31 -14.71 34.40
C THR A 289 -12.74 -13.39 35.04
N GLU A 290 -13.68 -13.44 35.99
CA GLU A 290 -14.11 -12.25 36.76
C GLU A 290 -12.90 -11.46 37.33
N GLU A 291 -11.74 -12.11 37.44
CA GLU A 291 -10.44 -11.55 37.78
C GLU A 291 -9.88 -10.53 36.77
N GLU A 292 -9.96 -10.77 35.45
CA GLU A 292 -9.48 -9.82 34.42
C GLU A 292 -10.34 -8.55 34.39
N GLU A 293 -11.66 -8.70 34.52
CA GLU A 293 -12.59 -7.56 34.70
C GLU A 293 -12.34 -6.82 36.03
N ALA A 294 -11.96 -7.54 37.08
CA ALA A 294 -11.64 -6.95 38.38
C ALA A 294 -10.29 -6.21 38.41
N GLU A 295 -9.30 -6.61 37.60
CA GLU A 295 -8.04 -5.87 37.41
C GLU A 295 -8.26 -4.60 36.60
N LEU A 296 -9.05 -4.67 35.52
CA LEU A 296 -9.54 -3.49 34.76
C LEU A 296 -10.25 -2.48 35.67
N LYS A 297 -11.05 -2.97 36.63
CA LYS A 297 -11.74 -2.11 37.62
C LYS A 297 -10.82 -1.54 38.70
N ARG A 298 -9.75 -2.24 39.09
CA ARG A 298 -8.81 -1.77 40.12
C ARG A 298 -7.91 -0.62 39.62
N GLY A 299 -7.58 -0.59 38.34
CA GLY A 299 -6.85 0.52 37.70
C GLY A 299 -7.62 1.84 37.58
N LEU A 300 -8.94 1.85 37.80
CA LEU A 300 -9.82 3.02 37.65
C LEU A 300 -9.82 3.99 38.85
N SER A 301 -8.95 3.78 39.84
CA SER A 301 -8.91 4.58 41.08
C SER A 301 -7.96 5.80 41.00
N GLY A 302 -7.70 6.31 39.80
CA GLY A 302 -6.95 7.54 39.57
C GLY A 302 -7.85 8.76 39.41
N SER A 303 -7.60 9.79 40.20
CA SER A 303 -8.22 11.13 40.12
C SER A 303 -7.75 11.91 38.88
N GLU A 304 -7.96 11.38 37.68
CA GLU A 304 -7.72 12.11 36.41
C GLU A 304 -9.05 12.47 35.71
N SER A 305 -9.02 13.53 34.89
CA SER A 305 -10.17 14.06 34.17
C SER A 305 -10.82 12.98 33.29
N ARG A 306 -12.06 12.60 33.61
CA ARG A 306 -12.86 11.65 32.82
C ARG A 306 -13.00 12.14 31.38
N LYS A 307 -12.70 11.30 30.39
CA LYS A 307 -12.84 11.62 28.97
C LYS A 307 -14.19 11.14 28.42
N PRO A 308 -14.74 11.76 27.36
CA PRO A 308 -15.92 11.25 26.66
C PRO A 308 -15.71 9.78 26.29
N THR A 309 -16.65 8.92 26.69
CA THR A 309 -16.58 7.47 26.44
C THR A 309 -17.75 7.04 25.57
N GLY A 310 -17.53 6.13 24.64
CA GLY A 310 -18.53 5.70 23.66
C GLY A 310 -18.51 4.19 23.39
N ARG A 311 -19.51 3.75 22.62
CA ARG A 311 -19.61 2.37 22.09
C ARG A 311 -19.82 2.37 20.58
N VAL A 312 -19.21 1.43 19.89
CA VAL A 312 -19.40 1.22 18.46
C VAL A 312 -20.77 0.59 18.21
N VAL A 313 -21.59 1.26 17.39
CA VAL A 313 -22.95 0.81 17.03
C VAL A 313 -23.06 0.32 15.60
N GLY A 314 -22.08 0.64 14.76
CA GLY A 314 -22.04 0.19 13.37
C GLY A 314 -20.67 0.41 12.74
N ILE A 315 -20.39 -0.33 11.68
CA ILE A 315 -19.16 -0.21 10.91
C ILE A 315 -19.51 0.36 9.54
N ILE A 316 -19.00 1.56 9.25
CA ILE A 316 -19.28 2.28 8.00
C ILE A 316 -18.41 1.72 6.88
N LYS A 317 -17.12 1.54 7.15
CA LYS A 317 -16.14 1.01 6.20
C LYS A 317 -15.13 0.14 6.94
N ARG A 318 -14.96 -1.09 6.48
CA ARG A 318 -13.90 -1.99 6.94
C ARG A 318 -12.58 -1.65 6.25
N ASN A 319 -11.48 -1.75 6.97
CA ASN A 319 -10.13 -1.61 6.43
C ASN A 319 -9.30 -2.91 6.60
N TRP A 320 -9.93 -4.05 6.29
CA TRP A 320 -9.26 -5.34 6.37
C TRP A 320 -8.24 -5.51 5.25
N ARG A 321 -7.07 -6.01 5.61
CA ARG A 321 -6.01 -6.47 4.72
C ARG A 321 -5.59 -7.88 5.14
N PRO A 322 -4.82 -8.61 4.31
CA PRO A 322 -4.08 -9.75 4.80
C PRO A 322 -3.14 -9.33 5.94
N PHE A 323 -3.09 -10.13 7.00
CA PHE A 323 -2.23 -9.91 8.16
C PHE A 323 -1.19 -11.02 8.23
N CYS A 324 0.06 -10.66 8.49
CA CYS A 324 1.16 -11.57 8.78
C CYS A 324 1.14 -11.95 10.26
N GLY A 325 1.57 -13.16 10.58
CA GLY A 325 1.58 -13.64 11.96
C GLY A 325 1.98 -15.11 12.05
N MET A 326 1.61 -15.75 13.15
CA MET A 326 1.94 -17.15 13.42
C MET A 326 0.74 -17.93 13.90
N LEU A 327 0.75 -19.23 13.63
CA LEU A 327 -0.28 -20.15 14.11
C LEU A 327 -0.03 -20.51 15.58
N PHE A 328 -1.03 -20.28 16.42
CA PHE A 328 -1.12 -20.85 17.75
C PHE A 328 -1.87 -22.18 17.67
N LEU A 329 -1.12 -23.28 17.85
CA LEU A 329 -1.69 -24.61 17.76
C LEU A 329 -2.65 -24.88 18.92
N SER A 330 -3.77 -25.53 18.60
CA SER A 330 -4.63 -26.09 19.63
C SER A 330 -3.89 -27.24 20.32
N GLN A 331 -4.15 -27.46 21.61
CA GLN A 331 -3.61 -28.60 22.34
C GLN A 331 -4.17 -29.94 21.82
N ILE A 332 -5.29 -29.89 21.09
CA ILE A 332 -5.92 -31.05 20.47
C ILE A 332 -5.26 -31.32 19.11
N LYS A 333 -4.51 -32.42 19.01
CA LYS A 333 -3.71 -32.78 17.81
C LYS A 333 -4.53 -32.99 16.53
N GLU A 334 -5.81 -33.31 16.64
CA GLU A 334 -6.71 -33.61 15.52
C GLU A 334 -7.67 -32.45 15.19
N ALA A 335 -7.59 -31.33 15.92
CA ALA A 335 -8.44 -30.18 15.64
C ALA A 335 -8.10 -29.59 14.27
N THR A 336 -9.11 -29.21 13.49
CA THR A 336 -8.92 -28.45 12.24
C THR A 336 -8.93 -26.94 12.50
N ARG A 337 -9.51 -26.51 13.61
CA ARG A 337 -9.65 -25.10 13.99
C ARG A 337 -8.53 -24.67 14.93
N HIS A 338 -7.86 -23.59 14.52
CA HIS A 338 -6.68 -23.05 15.19
C HIS A 338 -6.83 -21.53 15.36
N LEU A 339 -6.04 -20.96 16.27
CA LEU A 339 -5.96 -19.51 16.44
C LEU A 339 -4.70 -18.99 15.77
N PHE A 340 -4.84 -17.95 14.98
CA PHE A 340 -3.75 -17.20 14.39
C PHE A 340 -3.50 -15.94 15.22
N THR A 341 -2.24 -15.69 15.56
CA THR A 341 -1.79 -14.48 16.26
C THR A 341 -1.14 -13.54 15.24
N PRO A 342 -1.76 -12.41 14.91
CA PRO A 342 -1.18 -11.40 14.03
C PRO A 342 0.12 -10.80 14.62
N ALA A 343 0.99 -10.29 13.74
CA ALA A 343 2.20 -9.57 14.13
C ALA A 343 1.88 -8.20 14.75
N ASP A 344 0.89 -7.49 14.20
CA ASP A 344 0.34 -6.27 14.80
C ASP A 344 -0.52 -6.61 16.02
N ARG A 345 -0.11 -6.09 17.18
CA ARG A 345 -0.78 -6.29 18.47
C ARG A 345 -2.14 -5.59 18.55
N CYS A 346 -2.44 -4.65 17.65
CA CYS A 346 -3.74 -3.99 17.58
C CYS A 346 -4.81 -4.87 16.93
N ILE A 347 -4.41 -5.97 16.27
CA ILE A 347 -5.31 -6.89 15.58
C ILE A 347 -5.63 -8.06 16.50
N PRO A 348 -6.91 -8.41 16.71
CA PRO A 348 -7.29 -9.55 17.52
C PRO A 348 -6.84 -10.86 16.86
N ARG A 349 -6.66 -11.90 17.68
CA ARG A 349 -6.43 -13.26 17.15
C ARG A 349 -7.55 -13.68 16.20
N ILE A 350 -7.20 -14.40 15.14
CA ILE A 350 -8.13 -14.81 14.08
C ILE A 350 -8.28 -16.32 14.15
N ARG A 351 -9.51 -16.83 14.10
CA ARG A 351 -9.75 -18.26 13.99
C ARG A 351 -9.64 -18.70 12.53
N ILE A 352 -8.78 -19.66 12.27
CA ILE A 352 -8.60 -20.26 10.95
C ILE A 352 -8.87 -21.77 10.98
N GLU A 353 -9.27 -22.33 9.85
CA GLU A 353 -9.44 -23.76 9.66
C GLU A 353 -8.39 -24.27 8.67
N THR A 354 -7.53 -25.19 9.11
CA THR A 354 -6.43 -25.73 8.31
C THR A 354 -6.14 -27.18 8.72
N ARG A 355 -5.80 -28.01 7.73
CA ARG A 355 -5.31 -29.38 7.97
C ARG A 355 -3.78 -29.45 8.02
N GLN A 356 -3.09 -28.35 7.72
CA GLN A 356 -1.64 -28.24 7.63
C GLN A 356 -1.00 -27.66 8.90
N ALA A 357 -1.73 -27.68 10.02
CA ALA A 357 -1.30 -27.04 11.25
C ALA A 357 0.10 -27.45 11.70
N ALA A 358 0.47 -28.73 11.55
CA ALA A 358 1.80 -29.23 11.88
C ALA A 358 2.92 -28.65 10.99
N THR A 359 2.65 -28.40 9.71
CA THR A 359 3.60 -27.83 8.75
C THR A 359 3.74 -26.32 8.93
N LEU A 360 2.62 -25.64 9.20
CA LEU A 360 2.58 -24.19 9.43
C LEU A 360 3.09 -23.81 10.83
N ALA A 361 3.30 -24.80 11.71
CA ALA A 361 3.84 -24.58 13.03
C ALA A 361 5.25 -23.98 12.96
N GLY A 362 5.47 -22.86 13.65
CA GLY A 362 6.76 -22.18 13.64
C GLY A 362 7.06 -21.40 12.36
N GLN A 363 6.14 -21.36 11.40
CA GLN A 363 6.24 -20.54 10.20
C GLN A 363 5.53 -19.19 10.38
N ARG A 364 6.01 -18.19 9.65
CA ARG A 364 5.29 -16.93 9.40
C ARG A 364 4.30 -17.16 8.27
N ILE A 365 3.03 -16.87 8.52
CA ILE A 365 1.95 -17.06 7.55
C ILE A 365 1.14 -15.78 7.41
N MET A 366 0.45 -15.65 6.27
CA MET A 366 -0.57 -14.62 6.07
C MET A 366 -1.98 -15.17 6.18
N VAL A 367 -2.86 -14.41 6.81
CA VAL A 367 -4.27 -14.74 7.02
C VAL A 367 -5.13 -13.52 6.67
N ALA A 368 -6.22 -13.73 5.96
CA ALA A 368 -7.22 -12.70 5.67
C ALA A 368 -8.48 -12.93 6.51
N ILE A 369 -9.12 -11.84 6.96
CA ILE A 369 -10.37 -11.91 7.72
C ILE A 369 -11.56 -12.01 6.76
N ASP A 370 -12.43 -13.00 6.99
CA ASP A 370 -13.64 -13.24 6.19
C ASP A 370 -14.88 -12.58 6.79
N GLY A 371 -14.90 -12.48 8.12
CA GLY A 371 -16.09 -12.05 8.85
C GLY A 371 -15.96 -12.25 10.34
N TRP A 372 -16.73 -11.47 11.09
CA TRP A 372 -16.78 -11.59 12.56
C TRP A 372 -18.23 -11.82 13.03
N PRO A 373 -18.63 -13.07 13.29
CA PRO A 373 -19.99 -13.39 13.72
C PRO A 373 -20.26 -12.91 15.15
N LYS A 374 -21.50 -12.52 15.45
CA LYS A 374 -21.91 -11.94 16.75
C LYS A 374 -21.79 -12.91 17.95
N HIS A 375 -21.69 -14.20 17.67
CA HIS A 375 -21.60 -15.27 18.67
C HIS A 375 -20.17 -15.73 18.96
N SER A 376 -19.17 -15.17 18.28
CA SER A 376 -17.78 -15.61 18.40
C SER A 376 -16.89 -14.50 18.91
N ARG A 377 -16.08 -14.80 19.93
CA ARG A 377 -15.07 -13.90 20.49
C ARG A 377 -14.02 -13.46 19.47
N TYR A 378 -13.67 -14.32 18.51
CA TYR A 378 -12.65 -14.06 17.50
C TYR A 378 -13.26 -13.97 16.09
N PRO A 379 -12.69 -13.14 15.18
CA PRO A 379 -13.03 -13.17 13.77
C PRO A 379 -12.66 -14.51 13.15
N ASN A 380 -13.38 -14.87 12.09
CA ASN A 380 -13.01 -15.98 11.22
C ASN A 380 -12.16 -15.45 10.05
N GLY A 381 -11.17 -16.24 9.64
CA GLY A 381 -10.36 -15.96 8.47
C GLY A 381 -9.85 -17.24 7.82
N HIS A 382 -9.15 -17.07 6.71
CA HIS A 382 -8.55 -18.14 5.94
C HIS A 382 -7.06 -17.88 5.70
N PHE A 383 -6.31 -18.95 5.48
CA PHE A 383 -4.88 -18.88 5.18
C PHE A 383 -4.67 -18.35 3.76
N VAL A 384 -3.70 -17.45 3.55
CA VAL A 384 -3.41 -16.89 2.22
C VAL A 384 -2.15 -17.51 1.65
N ARG A 385 -1.02 -17.42 2.36
CA ARG A 385 0.24 -18.07 1.97
C ARG A 385 1.20 -18.21 3.16
N SER A 386 2.14 -19.14 3.04
CA SER A 386 3.30 -19.22 3.94
C SER A 386 4.41 -18.30 3.43
N LEU A 387 5.07 -17.61 4.34
CA LEU A 387 6.19 -16.71 4.04
C LEU A 387 7.53 -17.43 4.25
N GLY A 388 7.63 -18.24 5.32
CA GLY A 388 8.83 -18.98 5.67
C GLY A 388 8.93 -19.28 7.16
N SER A 389 10.08 -19.74 7.61
CA SER A 389 10.33 -20.07 9.02
C SER A 389 10.50 -18.82 9.88
N ALA A 390 9.93 -18.80 11.09
CA ALA A 390 10.15 -17.70 12.02
C ALA A 390 11.63 -17.59 12.42
N GLY A 391 12.15 -16.37 12.45
CA GLY A 391 13.57 -16.08 12.73
C GLY A 391 14.50 -16.10 11.51
N ASP A 392 14.03 -16.54 10.34
CA ASP A 392 14.78 -16.37 9.09
C ASP A 392 14.77 -14.91 8.63
N LYS A 393 15.94 -14.40 8.19
CA LYS A 393 16.13 -12.97 7.88
C LYS A 393 15.24 -12.49 6.75
N GLU A 394 15.14 -13.26 5.66
CA GLU A 394 14.32 -12.87 4.52
C GLU A 394 12.83 -12.96 4.84
N THR A 395 12.44 -14.01 5.58
CA THR A 395 11.06 -14.16 6.05
C THR A 395 10.61 -13.00 6.94
N GLU A 396 11.40 -12.61 7.95
CA GLU A 396 11.05 -11.50 8.85
C GLU A 396 11.07 -10.14 8.13
N THR A 397 11.98 -9.97 7.15
CA THR A 397 12.02 -8.78 6.29
C THR A 397 10.77 -8.68 5.43
N GLU A 398 10.32 -9.78 4.83
CA GLU A 398 9.08 -9.83 4.04
C GLU A 398 7.84 -9.55 4.90
N VAL A 399 7.75 -10.14 6.10
CA VAL A 399 6.69 -9.84 7.09
C VAL A 399 6.63 -8.35 7.40
N LEU A 400 7.78 -7.72 7.66
CA LEU A 400 7.86 -6.29 7.97
C LEU A 400 7.34 -5.44 6.81
N LEU A 401 7.75 -5.75 5.58
CA LEU A 401 7.33 -5.04 4.38
C LEU A 401 5.81 -5.17 4.13
N LEU A 402 5.25 -6.36 4.30
CA LEU A 402 3.81 -6.62 4.12
C LEU A 402 2.95 -5.93 5.19
N GLU A 403 3.37 -5.94 6.46
CA GLU A 403 2.64 -5.29 7.55
C GLU A 403 2.54 -3.77 7.40
N HIS A 404 3.54 -3.17 6.74
CA HIS A 404 3.59 -1.73 6.46
C HIS A 404 3.13 -1.38 5.04
N ASP A 405 2.52 -2.32 4.32
CA ASP A 405 2.02 -2.16 2.95
C ASP A 405 3.07 -1.59 1.97
N VAL A 406 4.32 -2.06 2.10
CA VAL A 406 5.43 -1.66 1.23
C VAL A 406 5.47 -2.60 0.01
N PRO A 407 5.14 -2.11 -1.20
CA PRO A 407 5.24 -2.90 -2.41
C PRO A 407 6.70 -3.21 -2.74
N HIS A 408 7.07 -4.48 -2.61
CA HIS A 408 8.44 -4.98 -2.79
C HIS A 408 8.55 -6.03 -3.90
N GLN A 409 7.52 -6.12 -4.74
CA GLN A 409 7.52 -6.94 -5.95
C GLN A 409 8.40 -6.29 -7.03
N ASP A 410 8.89 -7.12 -7.94
CA ASP A 410 9.65 -6.67 -9.11
C ASP A 410 8.79 -5.76 -10.00
N PHE A 411 9.46 -4.85 -10.71
CA PHE A 411 8.79 -3.97 -11.65
C PHE A 411 8.21 -4.77 -12.83
N SER A 412 6.94 -4.52 -13.16
CA SER A 412 6.28 -5.20 -14.28
C SER A 412 6.94 -4.86 -15.62
N GLN A 413 6.77 -5.74 -16.62
CA GLN A 413 7.28 -5.52 -17.97
C GLN A 413 6.72 -4.23 -18.61
N ALA A 414 5.49 -3.84 -18.26
CA ALA A 414 4.90 -2.59 -18.69
C ALA A 414 5.70 -1.38 -18.19
N VAL A 415 6.13 -1.40 -16.92
CA VAL A 415 7.00 -0.36 -16.34
C VAL A 415 8.37 -0.35 -17.03
N LEU A 416 8.99 -1.53 -17.15
CA LEU A 416 10.32 -1.66 -17.76
C LEU A 416 10.35 -1.23 -19.24
N SER A 417 9.23 -1.36 -19.95
CA SER A 417 9.13 -0.92 -21.37
C SER A 417 9.30 0.58 -21.57
N PHE A 418 9.09 1.40 -20.52
CA PHE A 418 9.29 2.84 -20.55
C PHE A 418 10.73 3.27 -20.22
N LEU A 419 11.62 2.34 -19.89
CA LEU A 419 13.03 2.66 -19.71
C LEU A 419 13.66 3.10 -21.04
N PRO A 420 14.58 4.08 -21.01
CA PRO A 420 15.32 4.44 -22.20
C PRO A 420 16.18 3.27 -22.70
N LYS A 421 16.37 3.19 -24.01
CA LYS A 421 17.24 2.18 -24.62
C LYS A 421 18.69 2.48 -24.27
N MET A 422 19.42 1.43 -23.89
CA MET A 422 20.86 1.52 -23.64
C MET A 422 21.65 1.25 -24.93
N PRO A 423 22.78 1.95 -25.17
CA PRO A 423 23.35 3.02 -24.35
C PRO A 423 22.58 4.35 -24.49
N TRP A 424 22.40 5.06 -23.37
CA TRP A 424 21.78 6.38 -23.32
C TRP A 424 22.83 7.48 -23.21
N ASN A 425 22.69 8.55 -24.01
CA ASN A 425 23.55 9.73 -23.98
C ASN A 425 22.69 10.99 -24.10
N ILE A 426 23.24 12.12 -23.65
CA ILE A 426 22.59 13.44 -23.79
C ILE A 426 22.52 13.80 -25.28
N THR A 427 21.34 14.24 -25.71
CA THR A 427 21.09 14.59 -27.11
C THR A 427 21.23 16.10 -27.37
N GLU A 428 21.40 16.49 -28.63
CA GLU A 428 21.39 17.92 -29.02
C GLU A 428 20.05 18.60 -28.71
N GLU A 429 18.95 17.84 -28.75
CA GLU A 429 17.61 18.30 -28.38
C GLU A 429 17.54 18.64 -26.88
N ASP A 430 18.18 17.83 -26.03
CA ASP A 430 18.30 18.11 -24.60
C ASP A 430 19.13 19.37 -24.34
N MET A 431 20.23 19.54 -25.08
CA MET A 431 21.11 20.71 -24.96
C MET A 431 20.44 22.01 -25.42
N ALA A 432 19.48 21.95 -26.35
CA ALA A 432 18.78 23.13 -26.86
C ALA A 432 17.84 23.78 -25.82
N VAL A 433 17.29 22.99 -24.89
CA VAL A 433 16.33 23.45 -23.87
C VAL A 433 16.92 23.53 -22.46
N ARG A 434 18.20 23.19 -22.31
CA ARG A 434 18.89 23.16 -21.03
C ARG A 434 20.09 24.09 -21.04
N GLU A 435 20.36 24.66 -19.88
CA GLU A 435 21.56 25.44 -19.68
C GLU A 435 22.78 24.53 -19.47
N ASP A 436 23.86 24.81 -20.17
CA ASP A 436 25.11 24.09 -20.01
C ASP A 436 25.88 24.63 -18.80
N LEU A 437 25.97 23.81 -17.75
CA LEU A 437 26.67 24.09 -16.51
C LEU A 437 27.85 23.13 -16.28
N ARG A 438 28.31 22.41 -17.32
CA ARG A 438 29.39 21.42 -17.22
C ARG A 438 30.76 22.02 -16.86
N ASN A 439 30.91 23.33 -17.09
CA ASN A 439 32.09 24.11 -16.74
C ASN A 439 32.20 24.41 -15.22
N LEU A 440 31.13 24.21 -14.45
CA LEU A 440 31.13 24.46 -13.01
C LEU A 440 31.81 23.34 -12.23
N THR A 441 32.43 23.71 -11.11
CA THR A 441 33.02 22.77 -10.15
C THR A 441 31.96 22.28 -9.19
N VAL A 442 31.10 21.38 -9.69
CA VAL A 442 30.03 20.72 -8.94
C VAL A 442 30.59 19.48 -8.23
N CYS A 443 30.16 19.21 -7.00
CA CYS A 443 30.46 17.97 -6.29
C CYS A 443 29.25 17.49 -5.46
N SER A 444 29.15 16.19 -5.21
CA SER A 444 28.16 15.61 -4.29
C SER A 444 28.81 15.21 -2.96
N VAL A 445 28.04 15.25 -1.87
CA VAL A 445 28.48 14.86 -0.53
C VAL A 445 27.43 13.94 0.10
N ASP A 446 27.73 12.65 0.15
CA ASP A 446 26.76 11.60 0.40
C ASP A 446 27.20 10.65 1.54
N PRO A 447 26.29 9.80 2.07
CA PRO A 447 26.68 8.69 2.92
C PRO A 447 27.58 7.68 2.18
N PRO A 448 28.46 6.95 2.91
CA PRO A 448 29.27 5.91 2.29
C PRO A 448 28.38 4.76 1.77
N GLY A 449 28.62 4.37 0.52
CA GLY A 449 27.84 3.36 -0.21
C GLY A 449 26.63 3.91 -0.97
N CYS A 450 26.43 5.23 -1.00
CA CYS A 450 25.35 5.85 -1.80
C CYS A 450 25.55 5.55 -3.29
N THR A 451 24.48 5.10 -3.96
CA THR A 451 24.48 4.82 -5.41
C THR A 451 23.49 5.72 -6.16
N ASP A 452 22.47 6.19 -5.47
CA ASP A 452 21.40 7.11 -5.82
C ASP A 452 21.75 8.53 -5.35
N ILE A 453 22.68 9.18 -6.08
CA ILE A 453 23.10 10.55 -5.77
C ILE A 453 22.08 11.52 -6.38
N ASP A 454 21.22 12.07 -5.53
CA ASP A 454 20.14 12.96 -5.95
C ASP A 454 20.58 14.43 -6.05
N ASP A 455 21.49 14.86 -5.18
CA ASP A 455 21.92 16.25 -5.07
C ASP A 455 23.42 16.44 -5.31
N ALA A 456 23.74 17.61 -5.87
CA ALA A 456 25.10 18.08 -6.01
C ALA A 456 25.15 19.61 -5.82
N LEU A 457 26.29 20.10 -5.34
CA LEU A 457 26.46 21.46 -4.86
C LEU A 457 27.65 22.14 -5.54
N HIS A 458 27.57 23.46 -5.72
CA HIS A 458 28.74 24.29 -6.00
C HIS A 458 28.64 25.66 -5.32
N CYS A 459 29.79 26.28 -5.10
CA CYS A 459 29.94 27.67 -4.70
C CYS A 459 31.11 28.30 -5.44
N ARG A 460 30.93 29.52 -5.97
CA ARG A 460 32.03 30.33 -6.51
C ARG A 460 31.86 31.80 -6.14
N ASP A 461 32.98 32.51 -6.10
CA ASP A 461 32.97 33.95 -5.91
C ASP A 461 32.66 34.68 -7.23
N LEU A 462 31.88 35.75 -7.14
CA LEU A 462 31.55 36.64 -8.25
C LEU A 462 32.41 37.91 -8.19
N ALA A 463 32.57 38.58 -9.34
CA ALA A 463 33.41 39.78 -9.46
C ALA A 463 32.91 40.97 -8.60
N ASN A 464 31.63 40.98 -8.22
CA ASN A 464 31.02 42.00 -7.36
C ASN A 464 31.21 41.76 -5.85
N GLY A 465 31.88 40.66 -5.47
CA GLY A 465 32.10 40.28 -4.08
C GLY A 465 31.00 39.40 -3.47
N ASN A 466 29.91 39.12 -4.21
CA ASN A 466 28.92 38.13 -3.84
C ASN A 466 29.40 36.71 -4.20
N GLN A 467 28.67 35.70 -3.75
CA GLN A 467 28.91 34.31 -4.11
C GLN A 467 27.73 33.77 -4.93
N GLU A 468 28.03 32.99 -5.96
CA GLU A 468 27.03 32.17 -6.64
C GLU A 468 27.06 30.77 -6.02
N VAL A 469 25.90 30.33 -5.53
CA VAL A 469 25.70 29.02 -4.94
C VAL A 469 24.65 28.27 -5.75
N GLY A 470 24.92 27.01 -6.08
CA GLY A 470 23.97 26.16 -6.78
C GLY A 470 23.70 24.85 -6.06
N VAL A 471 22.42 24.49 -5.99
CA VAL A 471 21.94 23.14 -5.70
C VAL A 471 21.43 22.54 -7.01
N HIS A 472 21.96 21.39 -7.38
CA HIS A 472 21.63 20.66 -8.61
C HIS A 472 20.97 19.35 -8.21
N ILE A 473 19.70 19.16 -8.59
CA ILE A 473 18.93 17.96 -8.28
C ILE A 473 18.79 17.10 -9.54
N ALA A 474 18.88 15.78 -9.42
CA ALA A 474 18.66 14.85 -10.53
C ALA A 474 17.34 15.12 -11.28
N ASP A 475 17.38 15.22 -12.62
CA ASP A 475 16.17 15.53 -13.41
C ASP A 475 15.36 14.27 -13.77
N VAL A 476 14.77 13.65 -12.75
CA VAL A 476 13.89 12.47 -12.89
C VAL A 476 12.69 12.74 -13.83
N SER A 477 12.19 13.98 -13.84
CA SER A 477 11.03 14.41 -14.65
C SER A 477 11.27 14.33 -16.17
N HIS A 478 12.52 14.23 -16.60
CA HIS A 478 12.86 13.99 -18.00
C HIS A 478 12.48 12.56 -18.43
N PHE A 479 12.77 11.58 -17.56
CA PHE A 479 12.58 10.15 -17.83
C PHE A 479 11.17 9.66 -17.50
N ILE A 480 10.55 10.20 -16.44
CA ILE A 480 9.22 9.78 -15.99
C ILE A 480 8.19 10.82 -16.42
N ARG A 481 7.24 10.40 -17.28
CA ARG A 481 6.21 11.28 -17.84
C ARG A 481 4.84 10.97 -17.22
N PRO A 482 4.01 11.99 -16.91
CA PRO A 482 2.74 11.77 -16.24
C PRO A 482 1.81 10.80 -16.98
N GLY A 483 1.17 9.91 -16.22
CA GLY A 483 0.14 8.99 -16.71
C GLY A 483 0.64 7.72 -17.39
N ASN A 484 1.96 7.52 -17.52
CA ASN A 484 2.51 6.26 -18.02
C ASN A 484 2.62 5.20 -16.90
N ALA A 485 2.94 3.95 -17.24
CA ALA A 485 3.00 2.87 -16.23
C ALA A 485 4.09 3.10 -15.17
N MET A 486 5.20 3.74 -15.55
CA MET A 486 6.31 4.05 -14.65
C MET A 486 5.93 5.12 -13.61
N ASP A 487 5.20 6.16 -14.03
CA ASP A 487 4.65 7.21 -13.17
C ASP A 487 3.61 6.64 -12.21
N LEU A 488 2.69 5.79 -12.70
CA LEU A 488 1.69 5.13 -11.85
C LEU A 488 2.33 4.23 -10.79
N GLU A 489 3.37 3.48 -11.15
CA GLU A 489 4.11 2.62 -10.22
C GLU A 489 4.87 3.47 -9.19
N ALA A 490 5.62 4.50 -9.64
CA ALA A 490 6.32 5.40 -8.74
C ALA A 490 5.36 6.11 -7.77
N ALA A 491 4.18 6.53 -8.24
CA ALA A 491 3.13 7.12 -7.41
C ALA A 491 2.50 6.11 -6.43
N ASN A 492 2.41 4.83 -6.81
CA ASN A 492 1.93 3.76 -5.93
C ASN A 492 2.93 3.44 -4.82
N ARG A 493 4.24 3.43 -5.12
CA ARG A 493 5.30 3.22 -4.11
C ARG A 493 5.50 4.46 -3.22
N GLY A 494 5.39 5.65 -3.79
CA GLY A 494 5.47 6.94 -3.10
C GLY A 494 6.87 7.36 -2.62
N THR A 495 7.67 6.43 -2.10
CA THR A 495 9.05 6.65 -1.64
C THR A 495 9.89 5.38 -1.75
N THR A 496 11.20 5.53 -1.86
CA THR A 496 12.14 4.41 -1.64
C THR A 496 12.16 4.06 -0.14
N VAL A 497 12.08 2.77 0.19
CA VAL A 497 12.12 2.28 1.58
C VAL A 497 13.50 1.68 1.86
N TYR A 498 14.19 2.24 2.86
CA TYR A 498 15.53 1.81 3.27
C TYR A 498 15.43 0.91 4.50
N LEU A 499 15.99 -0.29 4.39
CA LEU A 499 16.10 -1.29 5.45
C LEU A 499 17.58 -1.61 5.73
N THR A 500 17.84 -2.33 6.82
CA THR A 500 19.18 -2.82 7.12
C THR A 500 19.62 -3.85 6.06
N GLY A 501 20.46 -3.43 5.12
CA GLY A 501 21.02 -4.28 4.07
C GLY A 501 20.16 -4.44 2.82
N ARG A 502 18.98 -3.80 2.75
CA ARG A 502 18.10 -3.83 1.56
C ARG A 502 17.51 -2.45 1.29
N ARG A 503 17.38 -2.11 0.01
CA ARG A 503 16.71 -0.89 -0.47
C ARG A 503 15.59 -1.31 -1.41
N ILE A 504 14.37 -0.84 -1.16
CA ILE A 504 13.21 -1.08 -2.03
C ILE A 504 13.00 0.17 -2.86
N ASP A 505 13.43 0.13 -4.11
CA ASP A 505 13.47 1.30 -4.98
C ASP A 505 12.07 1.76 -5.41
N MET A 506 11.85 3.07 -5.40
CA MET A 506 10.65 3.69 -5.96
C MET A 506 10.60 3.58 -7.49
N VAL A 507 11.76 3.60 -8.14
CA VAL A 507 11.92 3.57 -9.61
C VAL A 507 12.96 2.51 -9.99
N PRO A 508 12.93 1.93 -11.20
CA PRO A 508 13.87 0.88 -11.58
C PRO A 508 15.34 1.27 -11.41
N GLU A 509 16.18 0.31 -11.04
CA GLU A 509 17.61 0.50 -10.71
C GLU A 509 18.39 1.25 -11.80
N LEU A 510 18.07 1.02 -13.07
CA LEU A 510 18.68 1.71 -14.20
C LEU A 510 18.49 3.24 -14.12
N LEU A 511 17.34 3.71 -13.64
CA LEU A 511 17.08 5.13 -13.46
C LEU A 511 17.69 5.65 -12.16
N SER A 512 17.39 5.01 -11.03
CA SER A 512 17.83 5.48 -9.70
C SER A 512 19.35 5.46 -9.55
N SER A 513 19.98 4.31 -9.77
CA SER A 513 21.40 4.13 -9.49
C SER A 513 22.29 4.66 -10.62
N ASN A 514 21.81 4.79 -11.85
CA ASN A 514 22.66 5.14 -13.01
C ASN A 514 22.27 6.44 -13.72
N LEU A 515 21.13 6.48 -14.42
CA LEU A 515 20.82 7.57 -15.35
C LEU A 515 20.47 8.89 -14.66
N CYS A 516 19.79 8.83 -13.51
CA CYS A 516 19.45 10.02 -12.72
C CYS A 516 20.54 10.36 -11.71
N SER A 517 21.25 9.35 -11.17
CA SER A 517 22.34 9.54 -10.21
C SER A 517 23.43 10.47 -10.74
N LEU A 518 23.72 11.53 -10.00
CA LEU A 518 24.68 12.60 -10.34
C LEU A 518 26.14 12.18 -10.11
N ARG A 519 26.52 11.04 -10.66
CA ARG A 519 27.85 10.44 -10.54
C ARG A 519 28.95 11.36 -11.06
N SER A 520 30.13 11.28 -10.42
CA SER A 520 31.31 12.03 -10.84
C SER A 520 31.81 11.65 -12.23
N ASN A 521 32.34 12.65 -12.94
CA ASN A 521 32.95 12.58 -14.27
C ASN A 521 32.03 12.08 -15.39
N VAL A 522 30.71 12.10 -15.18
CA VAL A 522 29.72 11.76 -16.20
C VAL A 522 28.73 12.91 -16.36
N GLU A 523 28.34 13.19 -17.61
CA GLU A 523 27.32 14.19 -17.89
C GLU A 523 25.94 13.70 -17.48
N ARG A 524 25.19 14.55 -16.80
CA ARG A 524 23.87 14.24 -16.24
C ARG A 524 22.91 15.42 -16.39
N LEU A 525 21.64 15.08 -16.59
CA LEU A 525 20.55 16.04 -16.59
C LEU A 525 20.18 16.39 -15.16
N ALA A 526 20.11 17.68 -14.86
CA ALA A 526 19.74 18.19 -13.54
C ALA A 526 18.71 19.31 -13.64
N PHE A 527 18.02 19.55 -12.54
CA PHE A 527 17.27 20.76 -12.28
C PHE A 527 18.05 21.59 -11.26
N SER A 528 18.47 22.78 -11.66
CA SER A 528 19.35 23.64 -10.87
C SER A 528 18.58 24.79 -10.22
N CYS A 529 18.77 24.95 -8.92
CA CYS A 529 18.44 26.15 -8.17
C CYS A 529 19.74 26.90 -7.86
N ILE A 530 19.88 28.11 -8.39
CA ILE A 530 21.09 28.92 -8.29
C ILE A 530 20.76 30.24 -7.63
N TRP A 531 21.53 30.61 -6.62
CA TRP A 531 21.40 31.86 -5.88
C TRP A 531 22.63 32.72 -6.05
N GLU A 532 22.41 34.03 -6.10
CA GLU A 532 23.42 35.01 -5.74
C GLU A 532 23.22 35.37 -4.26
N ILE A 533 24.26 35.14 -3.45
CA ILE A 533 24.23 35.26 -1.99
C ILE A 533 25.34 36.21 -1.54
N ASN A 534 25.05 37.11 -0.61
CA ASN A 534 26.07 38.00 -0.03
C ASN A 534 26.86 37.33 1.12
N ASP A 535 27.84 38.03 1.68
CA ASP A 535 28.67 37.57 2.78
C ASP A 535 27.91 37.23 4.08
N LYS A 536 26.70 37.77 4.24
CA LYS A 536 25.78 37.51 5.36
C LYS A 536 24.79 36.36 5.09
N ALA A 537 25.00 35.61 4.02
CA ALA A 537 24.10 34.56 3.56
C ALA A 537 22.67 35.04 3.19
N GLU A 538 22.50 36.31 2.83
CA GLU A 538 21.23 36.84 2.35
C GLU A 538 21.11 36.63 0.83
N ILE A 539 19.95 36.15 0.37
CA ILE A 539 19.68 35.92 -1.04
C ILE A 539 19.43 37.25 -1.75
N VAL A 540 20.26 37.57 -2.74
CA VAL A 540 20.10 38.72 -3.63
C VAL A 540 19.22 38.37 -4.82
N LYS A 541 19.42 37.18 -5.41
CA LYS A 541 18.69 36.71 -6.58
C LYS A 541 18.59 35.19 -6.58
N THR A 542 17.45 34.66 -7.04
CA THR A 542 17.23 33.22 -7.24
C THR A 542 16.94 32.94 -8.71
N ARG A 543 17.45 31.82 -9.21
CA ARG A 543 17.29 31.35 -10.58
C ARG A 543 17.02 29.86 -10.60
N PHE A 544 15.99 29.45 -11.33
CA PHE A 544 15.61 28.06 -11.56
C PHE A 544 15.79 27.72 -13.02
N THR A 545 16.50 26.64 -13.33
CA THR A 545 16.78 26.24 -14.73
C THR A 545 16.94 24.74 -14.84
N LYS A 546 16.50 24.17 -15.96
CA LYS A 546 16.90 22.81 -16.36
C LYS A 546 18.30 22.90 -16.95
N SER A 547 19.18 21.99 -16.55
CA SER A 547 20.61 22.09 -16.86
C SER A 547 21.24 20.74 -17.21
N VAL A 548 22.42 20.82 -17.81
CA VAL A 548 23.36 19.70 -17.92
C VAL A 548 24.58 19.99 -17.06
N ILE A 549 24.94 19.05 -16.18
CA ILE A 549 26.10 19.16 -15.29
C ILE A 549 27.06 17.99 -15.50
N ASN A 550 28.30 18.17 -15.06
CA ASN A 550 29.30 17.13 -14.97
C ASN A 550 29.99 17.27 -13.61
N SER A 551 29.52 16.47 -12.64
CA SER A 551 30.05 16.49 -11.27
C SER A 551 31.53 16.11 -11.28
N LYS A 552 32.39 16.91 -10.63
CA LYS A 552 33.85 16.68 -10.61
C LYS A 552 34.26 15.67 -9.54
N ALA A 553 33.43 15.49 -8.51
CA ALA A 553 33.72 14.57 -7.41
C ALA A 553 32.43 14.09 -6.73
N SER A 554 32.42 12.83 -6.34
CA SER A 554 31.43 12.23 -5.44
C SER A 554 32.14 11.91 -4.14
N LEU A 555 31.76 12.56 -3.05
CA LEU A 555 32.48 12.51 -1.77
C LEU A 555 31.60 11.93 -0.69
N THR A 556 32.21 11.19 0.22
CA THR A 556 31.58 10.88 1.49
C THR A 556 31.61 12.09 2.42
N TYR A 557 30.71 12.17 3.39
CA TYR A 557 30.77 13.18 4.45
C TYR A 557 32.14 13.25 5.14
N ALA A 558 32.79 12.11 5.36
CA ALA A 558 34.12 12.07 5.97
C ALA A 558 35.19 12.69 5.05
N GLU A 559 35.19 12.35 3.75
CA GLU A 559 36.13 12.91 2.78
C GLU A 559 35.95 14.40 2.57
N ALA A 560 34.70 14.87 2.48
CA ALA A 560 34.39 16.29 2.40
C ALA A 560 34.89 17.04 3.65
N GLN A 561 34.69 16.49 4.84
CA GLN A 561 35.15 17.09 6.09
C GLN A 561 36.68 17.18 6.13
N MET A 562 37.38 16.09 5.80
CA MET A 562 38.85 16.07 5.73
C MET A 562 39.40 17.14 4.76
N ARG A 563 38.75 17.34 3.61
CA ARG A 563 39.15 18.39 2.65
C ARG A 563 38.90 19.80 3.16
N ILE A 564 37.76 20.03 3.81
CA ILE A 564 37.45 21.33 4.41
C ILE A 564 38.51 21.69 5.45
N ASP A 565 38.91 20.73 6.28
CA ASP A 565 39.83 20.91 7.41
C ASP A 565 41.30 21.02 6.97
N ASP A 566 41.72 20.39 5.87
CA ASP A 566 43.11 20.45 5.38
C ASP A 566 43.45 21.77 4.68
N THR A 567 44.04 22.71 5.40
CA THR A 567 44.44 24.04 4.92
C THR A 567 45.38 24.04 3.71
N ASN A 568 46.08 22.93 3.43
CA ASN A 568 46.99 22.84 2.30
C ASN A 568 46.26 22.51 0.98
N MET A 569 45.08 21.88 1.05
CA MET A 569 44.25 21.61 -0.12
C MET A 569 43.53 22.89 -0.56
N ASN A 570 43.80 23.34 -1.79
CA ASN A 570 43.31 24.60 -2.36
C ASN A 570 42.83 24.45 -3.81
N ASP A 571 42.40 23.24 -4.20
CA ASP A 571 41.69 23.04 -5.46
C ASP A 571 40.30 23.70 -5.43
N ASP A 572 39.70 23.85 -6.62
CA ASP A 572 38.44 24.58 -6.76
C ASP A 572 37.28 23.89 -6.02
N THR A 573 37.30 22.55 -5.93
CA THR A 573 36.31 21.77 -5.18
C THR A 573 36.40 22.08 -3.70
N THR A 574 37.61 22.15 -3.14
CA THR A 574 37.84 22.43 -1.72
C THR A 574 37.46 23.88 -1.39
N LYS A 575 37.78 24.85 -2.26
CA LYS A 575 37.35 26.24 -2.10
C LYS A 575 35.82 26.36 -2.11
N SER A 576 35.17 25.68 -3.06
CA SER A 576 33.71 25.58 -3.15
C SER A 576 33.11 25.03 -1.85
N LEU A 577 33.60 23.88 -1.35
CA LEU A 577 33.17 23.27 -0.09
C LEU A 577 33.35 24.19 1.12
N ARG A 578 34.48 24.90 1.22
CA ARG A 578 34.70 25.87 2.31
C ARG A 578 33.74 27.06 2.24
N GLY A 579 33.46 27.56 1.02
CA GLY A 579 32.47 28.60 0.79
C GLY A 579 31.08 28.17 1.25
N LEU A 580 30.65 26.98 0.81
CA LEU A 580 29.39 26.35 1.23
C LEU A 580 29.33 26.22 2.75
N ASN A 581 30.36 25.65 3.37
CA ASN A 581 30.39 25.42 4.82
C ASN A 581 30.31 26.71 5.64
N ARG A 582 31.02 27.76 5.20
CA ARG A 582 30.95 29.09 5.83
C ARG A 582 29.54 29.66 5.79
N LEU A 583 28.88 29.63 4.62
CA LEU A 583 27.52 30.13 4.46
C LEU A 583 26.52 29.29 5.26
N ALA A 584 26.67 27.97 5.28
CA ALA A 584 25.78 27.07 6.03
C ALA A 584 25.79 27.37 7.54
N LYS A 585 26.94 27.72 8.13
CA LYS A 585 27.01 28.16 9.54
C LYS A 585 26.15 29.39 9.81
N ILE A 586 26.14 30.34 8.88
CA ILE A 586 25.34 31.57 8.99
C ILE A 586 23.85 31.24 8.85
N LEU A 587 23.47 30.43 7.85
CA LEU A 587 22.10 29.99 7.62
C LEU A 587 21.53 29.24 8.83
N LYS A 588 22.28 28.28 9.37
CA LYS A 588 21.90 27.52 10.57
C LYS A 588 21.65 28.44 11.77
N LYS A 589 22.55 29.39 12.00
CA LYS A 589 22.40 30.35 13.10
C LYS A 589 21.12 31.17 12.95
N GLN A 590 20.86 31.70 11.77
CA GLN A 590 19.61 32.43 11.48
C GLN A 590 18.37 31.55 11.64
N ARG A 591 18.45 30.27 11.26
CA ARG A 591 17.35 29.29 11.40
C ARG A 591 17.02 29.01 12.87
N ILE A 592 18.03 28.82 13.71
CA ILE A 592 17.86 28.64 15.16
C ILE A 592 17.29 29.92 15.79
N GLU A 593 17.82 31.10 15.43
CA GLU A 593 17.30 32.39 15.94
C GLU A 593 15.82 32.64 15.59
N LYS A 594 15.34 32.08 14.46
CA LYS A 594 13.94 32.07 14.03
C LYS A 594 13.06 31.04 14.78
N GLY A 595 13.63 30.22 15.65
CA GLY A 595 12.91 29.26 16.50
C GLY A 595 12.85 27.83 15.96
N ALA A 596 13.80 27.43 15.11
CA ALA A 596 13.91 26.04 14.69
C ALA A 596 14.42 25.15 15.84
N LEU A 597 13.79 23.99 16.02
CA LEU A 597 14.25 22.98 16.98
C LEU A 597 15.30 22.07 16.35
N THR A 598 16.36 21.78 17.09
CA THR A 598 17.35 20.75 16.71
C THR A 598 17.11 19.51 17.55
N LEU A 599 16.29 18.58 17.04
CA LEU A 599 16.03 17.30 17.69
C LEU A 599 16.88 16.22 17.01
N SER A 600 17.99 15.83 17.63
CA SER A 600 18.80 14.71 17.15
C SER A 600 18.27 13.40 17.73
N SER A 601 17.70 12.54 16.88
CA SER A 601 17.54 11.14 17.21
C SER A 601 18.86 10.43 16.90
N PRO A 602 19.47 9.67 17.84
CA PRO A 602 20.64 8.87 17.53
C PRO A 602 20.27 7.81 16.50
N GLU A 603 20.72 7.98 15.25
CA GLU A 603 20.61 6.95 14.22
C GLU A 603 21.69 5.89 14.44
N VAL A 604 21.28 4.63 14.33
CA VAL A 604 22.15 3.47 14.49
C VAL A 604 22.36 2.80 13.15
N ARG A 605 23.61 2.42 12.85
CA ARG A 605 23.98 1.64 11.66
C ARG A 605 24.64 0.33 12.08
N PHE A 606 24.20 -0.77 11.46
CA PHE A 606 24.81 -2.08 11.62
C PHE A 606 25.97 -2.22 10.64
N HIS A 607 27.14 -2.66 11.11
CA HIS A 607 28.18 -3.22 10.25
C HIS A 607 27.90 -4.68 10.04
N ILE A 608 27.73 -5.06 8.78
CA ILE A 608 27.38 -6.41 8.37
C ILE A 608 28.64 -7.07 7.81
N ASP A 609 28.89 -8.30 8.21
CA ASP A 609 29.94 -9.12 7.62
C ASP A 609 29.66 -9.36 6.13
N SER A 610 30.67 -9.16 5.28
CA SER A 610 30.56 -9.38 3.84
C SER A 610 30.39 -10.84 3.46
N GLU A 611 30.85 -11.79 4.28
CA GLU A 611 30.76 -13.23 3.99
C GLU A 611 29.52 -13.87 4.63
N THR A 612 29.28 -13.62 5.92
CA THR A 612 28.17 -14.26 6.66
C THR A 612 26.85 -13.49 6.56
N HIS A 613 26.87 -12.22 6.14
CA HIS A 613 25.71 -11.30 6.14
C HIS A 613 25.05 -11.07 7.52
N ASP A 614 25.76 -11.43 8.59
CA ASP A 614 25.37 -11.20 9.97
C ASP A 614 25.91 -9.85 10.50
N PRO A 615 25.18 -9.18 11.42
CA PRO A 615 25.66 -7.93 12.02
C PRO A 615 26.80 -8.21 13.00
N ILE A 616 27.97 -7.61 12.75
CA ILE A 616 29.17 -7.70 13.60
C ILE A 616 29.13 -6.64 14.71
N ASP A 617 28.79 -5.40 14.34
CA ASP A 617 28.94 -4.23 15.22
C ASP A 617 27.80 -3.24 15.01
N LEU A 618 27.53 -2.46 16.06
CA LEU A 618 26.49 -1.45 16.12
C LEU A 618 27.14 -0.09 16.36
N GLN A 619 27.08 0.79 15.36
CA GLN A 619 27.70 2.11 15.44
C GLN A 619 26.64 3.20 15.39
N THR A 620 26.79 4.19 16.25
CA THR A 620 26.01 5.43 16.19
C THR A 620 26.56 6.31 15.07
N LYS A 621 25.66 6.85 14.24
CA LYS A 621 26.03 7.77 13.17
C LYS A 621 26.47 9.10 13.79
N GLU A 622 27.76 9.40 13.71
CA GLU A 622 28.29 10.70 14.12
C GLU A 622 27.89 11.78 13.10
N LEU A 623 27.23 12.84 13.57
CA LEU A 623 26.87 13.98 12.75
C LEU A 623 28.09 14.90 12.59
N LYS A 624 28.57 15.07 11.36
CA LYS A 624 29.66 15.98 11.02
C LYS A 624 29.15 17.35 10.58
N GLU A 625 30.04 18.33 10.55
CA GLU A 625 29.71 19.69 10.10
C GLU A 625 29.24 19.68 8.63
N THR A 626 29.83 18.82 7.80
CA THR A 626 29.38 18.57 6.42
C THR A 626 27.94 18.08 6.31
N ASN A 627 27.42 17.32 7.28
CA ASN A 627 26.01 16.93 7.29
C ASN A 627 25.12 18.17 7.43
N SER A 628 25.49 19.04 8.36
CA SER A 628 24.78 20.31 8.56
C SER A 628 24.92 21.24 7.35
N MET A 629 26.05 21.22 6.66
CA MET A 629 26.26 22.01 5.44
C MET A 629 25.26 21.62 4.34
N VAL A 630 25.17 20.33 4.02
CA VAL A 630 24.22 19.84 3.01
C VAL A 630 22.77 20.12 3.45
N GLU A 631 22.45 19.88 4.72
CA GLU A 631 21.11 20.13 5.29
C GLU A 631 20.63 21.57 5.04
N GLU A 632 21.44 22.58 5.35
CA GLU A 632 21.03 23.99 5.20
C GLU A 632 20.78 24.38 3.75
N PHE A 633 21.56 23.86 2.80
CA PHE A 633 21.33 24.14 1.37
C PHE A 633 20.13 23.39 0.80
N MET A 634 19.86 22.16 1.26
CA MET A 634 18.64 21.44 0.90
C MET A 634 17.40 22.15 1.46
N LEU A 635 17.46 22.66 2.70
CA LEU A 635 16.39 23.48 3.28
C LEU A 635 16.17 24.77 2.47
N LEU A 636 17.26 25.46 2.09
CA LEU A 636 17.18 26.68 1.27
C LEU A 636 16.58 26.42 -0.12
N ALA A 637 16.97 25.31 -0.76
CA ALA A 637 16.39 24.83 -2.01
C ALA A 637 14.89 24.61 -1.88
N ASN A 638 14.48 23.82 -0.87
CA ASN A 638 13.08 23.49 -0.63
C ASN A 638 12.23 24.74 -0.35
N ILE A 639 12.72 25.69 0.46
CA ILE A 639 12.01 26.95 0.75
C ILE A 639 11.86 27.78 -0.53
N SER A 640 12.93 27.92 -1.31
CA SER A 640 12.93 28.72 -2.55
C SER A 640 11.98 28.12 -3.60
N VAL A 641 12.00 26.80 -3.78
CA VAL A 641 11.10 26.08 -4.69
C VAL A 641 9.66 26.17 -4.20
N ALA A 642 9.40 25.94 -2.91
CA ALA A 642 8.06 26.02 -2.33
C ALA A 642 7.43 27.41 -2.56
N GLN A 643 8.19 28.48 -2.35
CA GLN A 643 7.73 29.84 -2.65
C GLN A 643 7.40 29.99 -4.14
N LYS A 644 8.30 29.57 -5.04
CA LYS A 644 8.10 29.71 -6.48
C LYS A 644 6.88 28.94 -7.00
N ILE A 645 6.68 27.69 -6.58
CA ILE A 645 5.52 26.90 -7.04
C ILE A 645 4.22 27.39 -6.43
N TYR A 646 4.25 27.95 -5.21
CA TYR A 646 3.07 28.55 -4.59
C TYR A 646 2.68 29.87 -5.27
N ASP A 647 3.66 30.71 -5.60
CA ASP A 647 3.40 31.97 -6.31
C ASP A 647 2.82 31.73 -7.70
N GLU A 648 3.26 30.66 -8.38
CA GLU A 648 2.78 30.31 -9.73
C GLU A 648 1.46 29.53 -9.72
N PHE A 649 1.29 28.59 -8.79
CA PHE A 649 0.21 27.60 -8.77
C PHE A 649 -0.36 27.39 -7.36
N SER A 650 -0.72 28.47 -6.66
CA SER A 650 -1.17 28.44 -5.25
C SER A 650 -2.31 27.45 -4.96
N GLU A 651 -3.22 27.23 -5.91
CA GLU A 651 -4.37 26.32 -5.74
C GLU A 651 -4.00 24.83 -5.79
N CYS A 652 -2.85 24.47 -6.40
CA CYS A 652 -2.45 23.08 -6.61
C CYS A 652 -0.96 22.81 -6.34
N ALA A 653 -0.28 23.70 -5.63
CA ALA A 653 1.11 23.52 -5.23
C ALA A 653 1.24 22.34 -4.25
N LEU A 654 2.18 21.43 -4.53
CA LEU A 654 2.53 20.35 -3.61
C LEU A 654 3.38 20.92 -2.47
N LEU A 655 2.81 20.96 -1.27
CA LEU A 655 3.46 21.49 -0.07
C LEU A 655 3.49 20.44 1.05
N ARG A 656 4.46 20.59 1.96
CA ARG A 656 4.57 19.79 3.20
C ARG A 656 4.44 20.72 4.40
N LYS A 657 3.57 20.38 5.36
CA LYS A 657 3.38 21.11 6.61
C LYS A 657 3.52 20.18 7.82
N HIS A 658 3.95 20.75 8.95
CA HIS A 658 3.92 20.11 10.25
C HIS A 658 3.00 20.95 11.17
N PRO A 659 1.80 20.46 11.53
CA PRO A 659 0.88 21.19 12.40
C PRO A 659 1.47 21.33 13.82
N ALA A 660 1.06 22.38 14.54
CA ALA A 660 1.43 22.53 15.94
C ALA A 660 0.82 21.36 16.75
N PRO A 661 1.61 20.67 17.58
CA PRO A 661 1.11 19.55 18.37
C PRO A 661 0.14 20.03 19.47
N PRO A 662 -0.88 19.23 19.83
CA PRO A 662 -1.78 19.57 20.91
C PRO A 662 -1.06 19.72 22.26
N PRO A 663 -1.50 20.64 23.14
CA PRO A 663 -0.90 20.82 24.47
C PRO A 663 -0.86 19.54 25.31
N SER A 664 -1.86 18.67 25.18
CA SER A 664 -1.95 17.39 25.90
C SER A 664 -0.77 16.45 25.64
N ASN A 665 -0.13 16.55 24.47
CA ASN A 665 1.02 15.71 24.13
C ASN A 665 2.25 16.10 24.95
N TYR A 666 2.34 17.36 25.38
CA TYR A 666 3.42 17.86 26.23
C TYR A 666 3.20 17.56 27.72
N ASP A 667 2.01 17.18 28.17
CA ASP A 667 1.73 17.00 29.60
C ASP A 667 2.63 15.94 30.24
N ILE A 668 2.88 14.83 29.54
CA ILE A 668 3.75 13.77 30.03
C ILE A 668 5.19 14.27 30.11
N LEU A 669 5.67 14.97 29.08
CA LEU A 669 7.01 15.56 29.05
C LEU A 669 7.16 16.61 30.17
N ASN A 670 6.18 17.48 30.36
CA ASN A 670 6.16 18.51 31.39
C ASN A 670 6.14 17.90 32.80
N LYS A 671 5.36 16.83 33.02
CA LYS A 671 5.38 16.07 34.28
C LYS A 671 6.76 15.45 34.52
N ALA A 672 7.39 14.87 33.49
CA ALA A 672 8.72 14.29 33.59
C ALA A 672 9.81 15.36 33.84
N ALA A 673 9.77 16.48 33.14
CA ALA A 673 10.71 17.59 33.33
C ALA A 673 10.59 18.18 34.75
N LYS A 674 9.36 18.40 35.24
CA LYS A 674 9.11 18.84 36.61
C LYS A 674 9.69 17.89 37.66
N SER A 675 9.71 16.58 37.40
CA SER A 675 10.33 15.61 38.32
C SER A 675 11.87 15.74 38.42
N LYS A 676 12.47 16.47 37.48
CA LYS A 676 13.90 16.81 37.41
C LYS A 676 14.17 18.29 37.69
N ASP A 677 13.20 19.03 38.22
CA ASP A 677 13.26 20.47 38.45
C ASP A 677 13.53 21.31 37.17
N LEU A 678 13.17 20.77 36.01
CA LEU A 678 13.27 21.42 34.70
C LEU A 678 11.91 21.99 34.27
N VAL A 679 11.93 23.14 33.62
CA VAL A 679 10.73 23.81 33.09
C VAL A 679 10.83 23.87 31.57
N ILE A 680 9.93 23.18 30.90
CA ILE A 680 9.81 23.22 29.44
C ILE A 680 8.69 24.18 29.05
N HIS A 681 9.00 25.16 28.20
CA HIS A 681 8.05 26.15 27.72
C HIS A 681 7.44 25.69 26.40
N THR A 682 6.11 25.66 26.29
CA THR A 682 5.41 25.11 25.11
C THR A 682 4.61 26.17 24.34
N ASP A 683 4.81 27.45 24.65
CA ASP A 683 4.05 28.57 24.11
C ASP A 683 4.39 28.87 22.63
N SER A 684 5.63 28.61 22.23
CA SER A 684 6.10 28.76 20.84
C SER A 684 7.24 27.80 20.56
N ALA A 685 7.52 27.54 19.28
CA ALA A 685 8.65 26.70 18.88
C ALA A 685 10.00 27.26 19.40
N LYS A 686 10.16 28.59 19.40
CA LYS A 686 11.35 29.25 19.93
C LYS A 686 11.48 29.05 21.44
N ALA A 687 10.41 29.31 22.20
CA ALA A 687 10.43 29.10 23.65
C ALA A 687 10.70 27.63 24.00
N LEU A 688 10.16 26.70 23.22
CA LEU A 688 10.42 25.27 23.37
C LEU A 688 11.89 24.95 23.11
N ALA A 689 12.46 25.41 22.01
CA ALA A 689 13.88 25.23 21.68
C ALA A 689 14.78 25.81 22.79
N ASP A 690 14.58 27.07 23.17
CA ASP A 690 15.38 27.75 24.18
C ASP A 690 15.29 27.04 25.55
N SER A 691 14.10 26.55 25.93
CA SER A 691 13.90 25.81 27.18
C SER A 691 14.48 24.40 27.17
N LEU A 692 14.55 23.75 26.01
CA LEU A 692 15.18 22.43 25.84
C LEU A 692 16.70 22.54 25.82
N ASP A 693 17.26 23.58 25.18
CA ASP A 693 18.70 23.80 25.14
C ASP A 693 19.27 24.22 26.51
N ALA A 694 18.44 24.86 27.35
CA ALA A 694 18.80 25.24 28.71
C ALA A 694 18.66 24.09 29.73
N ALA A 695 17.89 23.05 29.39
CA ALA A 695 17.60 21.89 30.24
C ALA A 695 18.70 20.82 30.11
#